data_AF-A0A3B9SHA2-F1
#
_entry.id   AF-A0A3B9SHA2-F1
#
_cell.length_a   1.000
_cell.length_b   1.000
_cell.length_c   1.000
_cell.angle_alpha   90.00
_cell.angle_beta   90.00
_cell.angle_gamma   90.00
#
_symmetry.space_group_name_H-M   'P 1'
#
loop_
_entity.id
_entity.type
_entity.pdbx_description
1 polymer ?
#
loop_
_entity_poly.entity_id
_entity_poly.type
_entity_poly.pdbx_seq_one_letter_code
_entity_poly.pdbx_strand_id
1 'polypeptide(L)'
;MKKNIKFLSGVVITAMIGLSQTAVYVSAQQLAVTAAADQSYEKAQVLYEDELAKVTAAQTLTANESVGKIGDRSYSFYYKTNSENTYLNITNREELLGNWRLIYKVEAKADCKITADVLSGVHAILTDDDGDLSDGRVTLVASSESEGTLNADIKAGQVAYVACHGTNTAAYGIGIFPASKKVNVNLSLSADGAKLPGDAVVTATGFDAENVKCADSVLTFDALSSYSYEITASLSDRTYKGTLEIGENGEYPSVLTMEMQSKTAYVQLPSQFEGKKIMLYRNEDKTPLAYYATIDQNGTAVFEKLPLEKYEVSVPGLKLSEDTFTHTKEGEGFNIDAQQASLPSVPKSARADDGKLYVGYSSSGYEGKMFYTLQDALDASEDGQTIVVAPGKYHELVEIDHSVNIIGNPDNVADSEGNTLPVIYYSQNQTSVKPRGFHGDTVMITAEGSSVTLKNLRIENNSEYDMGCEKNATALSTNAKDSKNTVNVDNCEIYATRDTIYTGKAGCEDKWYFDNCKIYGFQDVICGGGSVYLDNCKWILNLDSDARLLVPQCSEKTTVMKAENLTVEVGENFDHSGKTDFKSKVYFGRAWGNKDYSAASTQCIIDGYTDNSGCVDLSIFSGYDKTEAYKTPDTIASANWLVRADRNSSFRSSSPTDDIQIVDMEKTEQGCRITAKVNSSLVPDTDKVGFEIQRQGKASYELTDTLYRYDGQTYIVMTIKGDIEGVQLRPVINAGGKQIVYSNVLNGAES
;
A
#
# COMPACT_ATOMS: atom_id res chain seq x y z
N MET A 1 -10.50 -7.51 -46.32
CA MET A 1 -9.29 -8.19 -46.86
C MET A 1 -8.36 -8.53 -45.70
N LYS A 2 -7.66 -9.67 -45.73
CA LYS A 2 -6.64 -10.00 -44.73
C LYS A 2 -5.47 -9.00 -44.76
N LYS A 3 -4.90 -8.65 -43.59
CA LYS A 3 -3.44 -8.48 -43.47
C LYS A 3 -2.95 -8.62 -42.03
N ASN A 4 -1.86 -9.36 -41.90
CA ASN A 4 -1.17 -9.73 -40.67
C ASN A 4 -0.63 -8.51 -39.91
N ILE A 5 -0.63 -8.58 -38.57
CA ILE A 5 0.37 -7.92 -37.73
C ILE A 5 1.05 -9.00 -36.88
N LYS A 6 2.38 -8.92 -36.73
CA LYS A 6 3.21 -9.88 -36.01
C LYS A 6 3.05 -9.71 -34.50
N PHE A 7 3.06 -10.81 -33.76
CA PHE A 7 3.40 -10.78 -32.33
C PHE A 7 4.89 -10.45 -32.15
N LEU A 8 5.18 -9.52 -31.24
CA LEU A 8 6.50 -9.30 -30.65
C LEU A 8 6.30 -9.08 -29.15
N SER A 9 6.94 -9.95 -28.36
CA SER A 9 7.31 -9.83 -26.95
C SER A 9 6.56 -8.85 -26.02
N GLY A 10 5.94 -9.42 -24.98
CA GLY A 10 6.07 -8.88 -23.63
C GLY A 10 5.12 -7.76 -23.20
N VAL A 11 3.85 -8.10 -22.99
CA VAL A 11 3.04 -7.45 -21.94
C VAL A 11 2.28 -8.55 -21.20
N VAL A 12 2.63 -8.78 -19.94
CA VAL A 12 1.76 -9.50 -19.00
C VAL A 12 0.69 -8.52 -18.57
N ILE A 13 -0.54 -8.75 -19.02
CA ILE A 13 -1.71 -8.16 -18.39
C ILE A 13 -2.22 -9.22 -17.42
N THR A 14 -2.11 -8.97 -16.11
CA THR A 14 -2.76 -9.77 -15.07
C THR A 14 -4.27 -9.58 -15.20
N ALA A 15 -4.86 -10.31 -16.15
CA ALA A 15 -6.29 -10.45 -16.23
C ALA A 15 -6.72 -11.33 -15.05
N MET A 16 -7.64 -10.82 -14.23
CA MET A 16 -8.61 -11.72 -13.57
C MET A 16 -9.09 -12.69 -14.65
N ILE A 17 -9.15 -13.99 -14.35
CA ILE A 17 -9.43 -15.04 -15.34
C ILE A 17 -10.86 -14.88 -15.87
N GLY A 18 -11.00 -13.99 -16.85
CA GLY A 18 -12.20 -13.75 -17.60
C GLY A 18 -12.40 -14.90 -18.55
N LEU A 19 -13.47 -15.64 -18.31
CA LEU A 19 -14.00 -16.73 -19.13
C LEU A 19 -13.74 -16.49 -20.62
N SER A 20 -12.78 -17.21 -21.19
CA SER A 20 -12.35 -17.03 -22.56
C SER A 20 -13.33 -17.69 -23.53
N GLN A 21 -14.37 -16.95 -23.90
CA GLN A 21 -15.19 -17.07 -25.12
C GLN A 21 -15.31 -18.47 -25.76
N THR A 22 -16.44 -19.16 -25.57
CA THR A 22 -17.47 -19.31 -26.62
C THR A 22 -18.70 -20.10 -26.14
N ALA A 23 -19.38 -19.56 -25.13
CA ALA A 23 -20.84 -19.67 -25.10
C ALA A 23 -21.39 -18.32 -25.59
N VAL A 24 -22.43 -18.32 -26.43
CA VAL A 24 -23.18 -17.10 -26.72
C VAL A 24 -23.90 -16.72 -25.43
N TYR A 25 -23.35 -15.74 -24.71
CA TYR A 25 -24.01 -15.13 -23.56
C TYR A 25 -25.28 -14.41 -24.03
N VAL A 26 -26.39 -15.14 -24.13
CA VAL A 26 -27.70 -14.57 -23.84
C VAL A 26 -27.82 -14.57 -22.32
N SER A 27 -27.21 -13.57 -21.69
CA SER A 27 -27.19 -13.50 -20.23
C SER A 27 -28.61 -13.37 -19.70
N ALA A 28 -28.92 -14.09 -18.62
CA ALA A 28 -30.19 -13.98 -17.88
C ALA A 28 -30.44 -12.57 -17.28
N GLN A 29 -29.58 -11.59 -17.58
CA GLN A 29 -29.70 -10.16 -17.28
C GLN A 29 -30.51 -9.37 -18.32
N GLN A 30 -31.14 -10.01 -19.32
CA GLN A 30 -32.11 -9.31 -20.21
C GLN A 30 -33.59 -9.48 -19.82
N LEU A 31 -33.91 -10.40 -18.90
CA LEU A 31 -35.22 -10.41 -18.22
C LEU A 31 -35.15 -9.83 -16.80
N ALA A 32 -33.98 -9.92 -16.15
CA ALA A 32 -33.68 -9.19 -14.93
C ALA A 32 -32.97 -7.86 -15.24
N VAL A 33 -33.66 -6.74 -15.00
CA VAL A 33 -33.08 -5.37 -14.94
C VAL A 33 -32.78 -4.65 -16.28
N THR A 34 -33.80 -4.42 -17.12
CA THR A 34 -33.80 -3.26 -18.05
C THR A 34 -35.12 -2.47 -18.14
N ALA A 35 -36.19 -2.89 -17.45
CA ALA A 35 -37.37 -2.06 -17.33
C ALA A 35 -37.07 -0.85 -16.43
N ALA A 36 -37.24 0.35 -16.96
CA ALA A 36 -37.34 1.55 -16.13
C ALA A 36 -38.63 1.50 -15.29
N ALA A 37 -38.69 2.31 -14.23
CA ALA A 37 -39.96 2.64 -13.59
C ALA A 37 -40.99 3.05 -14.66
N ASP A 38 -42.25 2.72 -14.44
CA ASP A 38 -43.40 3.00 -15.32
C ASP A 38 -43.55 2.15 -16.61
N GLN A 39 -42.76 1.08 -16.82
CA GLN A 39 -43.07 0.12 -17.90
C GLN A 39 -44.22 -0.85 -17.54
N SER A 40 -45.20 -0.95 -18.44
CA SER A 40 -46.24 -1.97 -18.45
C SER A 40 -46.14 -2.85 -19.69
N TYR A 41 -46.33 -4.16 -19.53
CA TYR A 41 -46.40 -5.13 -20.63
C TYR A 41 -47.82 -5.62 -20.83
N GLU A 42 -48.30 -5.61 -22.07
CA GLU A 42 -49.64 -6.07 -22.40
C GLU A 42 -49.77 -7.59 -22.41
N LYS A 43 -50.98 -8.10 -22.17
CA LYS A 43 -51.26 -9.54 -22.26
C LYS A 43 -50.84 -10.10 -23.62
N ALA A 44 -50.16 -11.25 -23.60
CA ALA A 44 -49.54 -11.94 -24.73
C ALA A 44 -48.37 -11.19 -25.42
N GLN A 45 -47.90 -10.07 -24.87
CA GLN A 45 -46.67 -9.43 -25.34
C GLN A 45 -45.46 -10.35 -25.10
N VAL A 46 -44.61 -10.50 -26.12
CA VAL A 46 -43.33 -11.23 -26.01
C VAL A 46 -42.36 -10.40 -25.17
N LEU A 47 -41.86 -11.01 -24.10
CA LEU A 47 -40.87 -10.42 -23.19
C LEU A 47 -39.46 -10.89 -23.56
N TYR A 48 -39.35 -12.14 -24.03
CA TYR A 48 -38.10 -12.78 -24.40
C TYR A 48 -38.38 -13.93 -25.38
N GLU A 49 -37.48 -14.19 -26.32
CA GLU A 49 -37.58 -15.33 -27.22
C GLU A 49 -36.20 -15.72 -27.76
N ASP A 50 -35.80 -16.98 -27.56
CA ASP A 50 -34.56 -17.56 -28.07
C ASP A 50 -34.82 -18.95 -28.70
N GLU A 51 -33.82 -19.83 -28.71
CA GLU A 51 -33.92 -21.23 -29.17
C GLU A 51 -34.39 -22.21 -28.08
N LEU A 52 -34.33 -21.84 -26.80
CA LEU A 52 -34.75 -22.66 -25.66
C LEU A 52 -36.25 -22.48 -25.38
N ALA A 53 -36.74 -21.24 -25.36
CA ALA A 53 -38.13 -20.92 -25.09
C ALA A 53 -38.55 -19.52 -25.56
N LYS A 54 -39.86 -19.25 -25.45
CA LYS A 54 -40.47 -17.94 -25.64
C LYS A 54 -41.26 -17.55 -24.39
N VAL A 55 -40.93 -16.41 -23.79
CA VAL A 55 -41.66 -15.84 -22.64
C VAL A 55 -42.61 -14.78 -23.12
N THR A 56 -43.86 -14.89 -22.69
CA THR A 56 -44.89 -13.86 -22.87
C THR A 56 -45.50 -13.45 -21.54
N ALA A 57 -45.97 -12.20 -21.46
CA ALA A 57 -46.81 -11.75 -20.35
C ALA A 57 -48.16 -12.50 -20.40
N ALA A 58 -48.44 -13.35 -19.42
CA ALA A 58 -49.66 -14.17 -19.42
C ALA A 58 -50.94 -13.34 -19.15
N GLN A 59 -50.76 -12.22 -18.45
CA GLN A 59 -51.72 -11.16 -18.17
C GLN A 59 -50.99 -9.81 -18.28
N THR A 60 -51.70 -8.68 -18.26
CA THR A 60 -51.04 -7.36 -18.27
C THR A 60 -50.20 -7.16 -17.01
N LEU A 61 -48.91 -6.89 -17.17
CA LEU A 61 -47.93 -6.74 -16.10
C LEU A 61 -47.55 -5.28 -15.89
N THR A 62 -47.38 -4.88 -14.64
CA THR A 62 -46.93 -3.55 -14.22
C THR A 62 -45.64 -3.69 -13.40
N ALA A 63 -44.56 -3.00 -13.81
CA ALA A 63 -43.35 -2.89 -13.00
C ALA A 63 -43.60 -2.01 -11.77
N ASN A 64 -43.10 -2.44 -10.60
CA ASN A 64 -43.21 -1.71 -9.33
C ASN A 64 -41.82 -1.61 -8.67
N GLU A 65 -41.47 -0.45 -8.12
CA GLU A 65 -40.20 -0.25 -7.41
C GLU A 65 -40.13 -1.08 -6.12
N SER A 66 -39.05 -1.84 -5.96
CA SER A 66 -38.67 -2.46 -4.68
C SER A 66 -37.24 -3.00 -4.77
N VAL A 67 -36.43 -2.72 -3.75
CA VAL A 67 -35.09 -3.32 -3.61
C VAL A 67 -35.23 -4.69 -2.94
N GLY A 68 -35.10 -5.76 -3.72
CA GLY A 68 -35.13 -7.15 -3.26
C GLY A 68 -33.82 -7.89 -3.57
N LYS A 69 -33.51 -8.95 -2.82
CA LYS A 69 -32.33 -9.80 -3.05
C LYS A 69 -32.67 -11.28 -2.89
N ILE A 70 -32.41 -12.08 -3.93
CA ILE A 70 -32.65 -13.54 -3.96
C ILE A 70 -31.35 -14.26 -4.31
N GLY A 71 -30.78 -14.99 -3.34
CA GLY A 71 -29.39 -15.45 -3.44
C GLY A 71 -28.46 -14.24 -3.63
N ASP A 72 -27.56 -14.26 -4.61
CA ASP A 72 -26.71 -13.10 -4.94
C ASP A 72 -27.29 -12.13 -5.99
N ARG A 73 -28.53 -12.35 -6.44
CA ARG A 73 -29.20 -11.48 -7.42
C ARG A 73 -29.93 -10.33 -6.71
N SER A 74 -29.62 -9.10 -7.12
CA SER A 74 -30.28 -7.88 -6.63
C SER A 74 -31.25 -7.34 -7.67
N TYR A 75 -32.45 -6.95 -7.21
CA TYR A 75 -33.54 -6.45 -8.04
C TYR A 75 -33.93 -5.04 -7.60
N SER A 76 -34.18 -4.15 -8.57
CA SER A 76 -34.72 -2.79 -8.33
C SER A 76 -36.23 -2.69 -8.50
N PHE A 77 -36.84 -3.70 -9.14
CA PHE A 77 -38.25 -3.76 -9.50
C PHE A 77 -38.78 -5.19 -9.39
N TYR A 78 -40.10 -5.33 -9.25
CA TYR A 78 -40.83 -6.58 -9.46
C TYR A 78 -42.02 -6.37 -10.40
N TYR A 79 -42.49 -7.45 -11.03
CA TYR A 79 -43.66 -7.44 -11.89
C TYR A 79 -44.90 -7.94 -11.15
N LYS A 80 -45.98 -7.18 -11.25
CA LYS A 80 -47.29 -7.52 -10.71
C LYS A 80 -48.34 -7.53 -11.81
N THR A 81 -49.18 -8.56 -11.82
CA THR A 81 -50.37 -8.61 -12.66
C THR A 81 -51.58 -7.95 -11.99
N ASN A 82 -52.48 -7.41 -12.81
CA ASN A 82 -53.77 -6.85 -12.39
C ASN A 82 -54.72 -7.95 -11.86
N SER A 83 -55.83 -7.57 -11.22
CA SER A 83 -56.66 -8.47 -10.41
C SER A 83 -57.52 -9.49 -11.17
N GLU A 84 -57.13 -9.89 -12.38
CA GLU A 84 -57.79 -10.94 -13.15
C GLU A 84 -57.41 -12.32 -12.62
N ASN A 85 -58.36 -12.98 -11.98
CA ASN A 85 -58.18 -14.36 -11.55
C ASN A 85 -58.54 -15.32 -12.69
N THR A 86 -57.62 -16.22 -13.02
CA THR A 86 -57.82 -17.39 -13.87
C THR A 86 -58.17 -18.57 -12.96
N TYR A 87 -59.28 -19.26 -13.25
CA TYR A 87 -59.63 -20.48 -12.52
C TYR A 87 -58.82 -21.65 -13.08
N LEU A 88 -58.02 -22.31 -12.24
CA LEU A 88 -57.16 -23.42 -12.65
C LEU A 88 -57.51 -24.71 -11.91
N ASN A 89 -57.51 -25.80 -12.67
CA ASN A 89 -57.69 -27.17 -12.21
C ASN A 89 -56.32 -27.87 -12.15
N ILE A 90 -55.68 -27.83 -10.97
CA ILE A 90 -54.37 -28.44 -10.75
C ILE A 90 -54.56 -29.96 -10.57
N THR A 91 -54.26 -30.70 -11.63
CA THR A 91 -54.62 -32.12 -11.80
C THR A 91 -53.97 -33.06 -10.78
N ASN A 92 -52.83 -32.67 -10.20
CA ASN A 92 -52.06 -33.46 -9.24
C ASN A 92 -52.14 -32.94 -7.79
N ARG A 93 -52.92 -31.88 -7.50
CA ARG A 93 -53.14 -31.33 -6.15
C ARG A 93 -54.53 -30.71 -5.99
N GLU A 94 -55.48 -31.50 -5.50
CA GLU A 94 -56.88 -31.07 -5.25
C GLU A 94 -56.99 -29.91 -4.24
N GLU A 95 -56.01 -29.78 -3.32
CA GLU A 95 -55.94 -28.72 -2.31
C GLU A 95 -55.63 -27.31 -2.87
N LEU A 96 -55.22 -27.22 -4.14
CA LEU A 96 -54.79 -25.97 -4.79
C LEU A 96 -55.78 -25.47 -5.86
N LEU A 97 -56.96 -26.07 -5.95
CA LEU A 97 -58.04 -25.66 -6.85
C LEU A 97 -58.55 -24.25 -6.53
N GLY A 98 -58.61 -23.37 -7.54
CA GLY A 98 -59.21 -22.06 -7.36
C GLY A 98 -58.70 -20.96 -8.28
N ASN A 99 -58.68 -19.75 -7.74
CA ASN A 99 -58.37 -18.51 -8.44
C ASN A 99 -56.86 -18.20 -8.38
N TRP A 100 -56.19 -18.30 -9.51
CA TRP A 100 -54.77 -18.02 -9.69
C TRP A 100 -54.57 -16.80 -10.58
N ARG A 101 -53.47 -16.06 -10.42
CA ARG A 101 -53.05 -15.05 -11.39
C ARG A 101 -51.78 -15.49 -12.09
N LEU A 102 -51.73 -15.26 -13.40
CA LEU A 102 -50.63 -15.72 -14.26
C LEU A 102 -49.72 -14.54 -14.58
N ILE A 103 -48.42 -14.70 -14.33
CA ILE A 103 -47.42 -13.67 -14.57
C ILE A 103 -46.76 -13.92 -15.93
N TYR A 104 -46.10 -15.06 -16.08
CA TYR A 104 -45.38 -15.44 -17.30
C TYR A 104 -46.00 -16.71 -17.90
N LYS A 105 -46.16 -16.74 -19.23
CA LYS A 105 -46.32 -17.97 -20.02
C LYS A 105 -45.00 -18.22 -20.75
N VAL A 106 -44.41 -19.39 -20.53
CA VAL A 106 -43.21 -19.88 -21.20
C VAL A 106 -43.61 -20.99 -22.17
N GLU A 107 -43.28 -20.83 -23.44
CA GLU A 107 -43.50 -21.81 -24.50
C GLU A 107 -42.13 -22.44 -24.80
N ALA A 108 -41.90 -23.68 -24.34
CA ALA A 108 -40.59 -24.33 -24.45
C ALA A 108 -40.35 -24.83 -25.87
N LYS A 109 -39.23 -24.42 -26.48
CA LYS A 109 -38.80 -24.83 -27.82
C LYS A 109 -37.80 -25.98 -27.79
N ALA A 110 -37.00 -26.04 -26.73
CA ALA A 110 -36.12 -27.15 -26.38
C ALA A 110 -36.38 -27.60 -24.94
N ASP A 111 -35.79 -28.73 -24.54
CA ASP A 111 -35.73 -29.13 -23.14
C ASP A 111 -34.95 -28.08 -22.35
N CYS A 112 -35.62 -27.38 -21.44
CA CYS A 112 -35.06 -26.24 -20.70
C CYS A 112 -35.44 -26.30 -19.22
N LYS A 113 -34.60 -25.73 -18.35
CA LYS A 113 -34.94 -25.48 -16.95
C LYS A 113 -35.37 -24.03 -16.81
N ILE A 114 -36.54 -23.79 -16.22
CA ILE A 114 -37.01 -22.45 -15.90
C ILE A 114 -36.88 -22.18 -14.41
N THR A 115 -36.60 -20.94 -14.05
CA THR A 115 -36.62 -20.48 -12.65
C THR A 115 -37.47 -19.24 -12.50
N ALA A 116 -38.23 -19.13 -11.42
CA ALA A 116 -39.00 -17.92 -11.08
C ALA A 116 -38.57 -17.43 -9.70
N ASP A 117 -38.05 -16.20 -9.65
CA ASP A 117 -37.73 -15.52 -8.40
C ASP A 117 -38.99 -14.80 -7.92
N VAL A 118 -39.53 -15.24 -6.79
CA VAL A 118 -40.86 -14.91 -6.30
C VAL A 118 -40.81 -14.28 -4.91
N LEU A 119 -41.75 -13.37 -4.65
CA LEU A 119 -41.92 -12.75 -3.33
C LEU A 119 -42.63 -13.72 -2.37
N SER A 120 -42.70 -13.36 -1.09
CA SER A 120 -43.50 -14.11 -0.10
C SER A 120 -44.99 -14.17 -0.49
N GLY A 121 -45.61 -15.33 -0.22
CA GLY A 121 -46.94 -15.69 -0.71
C GLY A 121 -46.91 -16.96 -1.56
N VAL A 122 -48.07 -17.58 -1.79
CA VAL A 122 -48.20 -18.85 -2.50
C VAL A 122 -47.95 -18.64 -4.00
N HIS A 123 -46.79 -19.09 -4.46
CA HIS A 123 -46.38 -19.08 -5.86
C HIS A 123 -46.20 -20.51 -6.38
N ALA A 124 -46.43 -20.69 -7.68
CA ALA A 124 -46.33 -21.97 -8.35
C ALA A 124 -45.74 -21.84 -9.76
N ILE A 125 -45.05 -22.89 -10.21
CA ILE A 125 -44.83 -23.18 -11.62
C ILE A 125 -45.79 -24.32 -11.99
N LEU A 126 -46.60 -24.08 -13.03
CA LEU A 126 -47.67 -24.95 -13.49
C LEU A 126 -47.43 -25.30 -14.95
N THR A 127 -47.51 -26.57 -15.36
CA THR A 127 -47.34 -26.98 -16.76
C THR A 127 -48.65 -27.38 -17.42
N ASP A 128 -48.73 -27.11 -18.72
CA ASP A 128 -49.82 -27.49 -19.62
C ASP A 128 -49.19 -28.28 -20.78
N ASP A 129 -49.62 -29.53 -20.94
CA ASP A 129 -49.13 -30.48 -21.94
C ASP A 129 -49.79 -30.29 -23.31
N ASP A 130 -51.01 -29.73 -23.35
CA ASP A 130 -51.76 -29.46 -24.58
C ASP A 130 -51.47 -28.04 -25.11
N GLY A 131 -50.94 -27.16 -24.26
CA GLY A 131 -50.51 -25.80 -24.60
C GLY A 131 -51.65 -24.78 -24.82
N ASP A 132 -52.89 -25.23 -24.59
CA ASP A 132 -54.13 -24.47 -24.67
C ASP A 132 -54.88 -24.54 -23.33
N LEU A 133 -54.71 -23.49 -22.52
CA LEU A 133 -55.34 -23.31 -21.21
C LEU A 133 -56.88 -23.11 -21.26
N SER A 134 -57.55 -23.50 -22.34
CA SER A 134 -58.99 -23.28 -22.58
C SER A 134 -59.90 -24.12 -21.69
N ASP A 135 -59.45 -25.30 -21.24
CA ASP A 135 -60.16 -26.13 -20.25
C ASP A 135 -59.68 -25.89 -18.79
N GLY A 136 -58.64 -25.06 -18.62
CA GLY A 136 -58.07 -24.67 -17.33
C GLY A 136 -57.27 -25.74 -16.61
N ARG A 137 -56.95 -26.89 -17.22
CA ARG A 137 -56.12 -27.94 -16.61
C ARG A 137 -54.65 -27.60 -16.66
N VAL A 138 -53.97 -27.86 -15.55
CA VAL A 138 -52.50 -27.74 -15.43
C VAL A 138 -51.97 -28.75 -14.40
N THR A 139 -50.69 -29.05 -14.46
CA THR A 139 -49.97 -29.90 -13.51
C THR A 139 -49.04 -29.03 -12.67
N LEU A 140 -49.05 -29.15 -11.33
CA LEU A 140 -48.09 -28.47 -10.48
C LEU A 140 -46.71 -29.12 -10.58
N VAL A 141 -45.67 -28.34 -10.91
CA VAL A 141 -44.28 -28.82 -10.94
C VAL A 141 -43.41 -28.24 -9.83
N ALA A 142 -43.67 -27.01 -9.37
CA ALA A 142 -42.99 -26.41 -8.21
C ALA A 142 -43.89 -25.42 -7.48
N SER A 143 -43.75 -25.28 -6.15
CA SER A 143 -44.45 -24.28 -5.34
C SER A 143 -43.67 -23.85 -4.11
N SER A 144 -43.87 -22.60 -3.67
CA SER A 144 -43.36 -22.05 -2.41
C SER A 144 -44.37 -21.06 -1.83
N GLU A 145 -44.43 -20.97 -0.51
CA GLU A 145 -45.12 -19.89 0.22
C GLU A 145 -44.16 -18.79 0.69
N SER A 146 -42.86 -19.06 0.62
CA SER A 146 -41.77 -18.16 1.01
C SER A 146 -41.11 -17.51 -0.19
N GLU A 147 -40.56 -16.32 0.03
CA GLU A 147 -39.70 -15.62 -0.92
C GLU A 147 -38.46 -16.47 -1.27
N GLY A 148 -38.11 -16.54 -2.56
CA GLY A 148 -37.04 -17.41 -3.05
C GLY A 148 -37.15 -17.73 -4.54
N THR A 149 -36.43 -18.77 -4.98
CA THR A 149 -36.44 -19.23 -6.38
C THR A 149 -37.16 -20.55 -6.53
N LEU A 150 -38.27 -20.55 -7.28
CA LEU A 150 -38.87 -21.76 -7.83
C LEU A 150 -38.07 -22.22 -9.04
N ASN A 151 -38.00 -23.53 -9.29
CA ASN A 151 -37.38 -24.08 -10.50
C ASN A 151 -38.12 -25.34 -10.99
N ALA A 152 -38.09 -25.57 -12.30
CA ALA A 152 -38.68 -26.76 -12.95
C ALA A 152 -38.02 -27.04 -14.31
N ASP A 153 -37.76 -28.31 -14.63
CA ASP A 153 -37.41 -28.73 -15.99
C ASP A 153 -38.68 -28.90 -16.85
N ILE A 154 -38.69 -28.27 -18.01
CA ILE A 154 -39.80 -28.21 -18.98
C ILE A 154 -39.33 -28.88 -20.29
N LYS A 155 -40.17 -29.71 -20.90
CA LYS A 155 -39.85 -30.42 -22.15
C LYS A 155 -40.15 -29.57 -23.38
N ALA A 156 -39.39 -29.81 -24.45
CA ALA A 156 -39.65 -29.20 -25.76
C ALA A 156 -41.12 -29.43 -26.18
N GLY A 157 -41.83 -28.34 -26.48
CA GLY A 157 -43.24 -28.34 -26.84
C GLY A 157 -44.23 -28.14 -25.67
N GLN A 158 -43.82 -28.29 -24.41
CA GLN A 158 -44.67 -27.99 -23.27
C GLN A 158 -44.81 -26.48 -23.04
N VAL A 159 -45.91 -26.09 -22.40
CA VAL A 159 -46.12 -24.74 -21.88
C VAL A 159 -46.00 -24.75 -20.37
N ALA A 160 -45.33 -23.73 -19.82
CA ALA A 160 -45.26 -23.50 -18.38
C ALA A 160 -45.78 -22.11 -18.01
N TYR A 161 -46.41 -22.01 -16.85
CA TYR A 161 -46.98 -20.79 -16.30
C TYR A 161 -46.39 -20.51 -14.92
N VAL A 162 -45.84 -19.31 -14.74
CA VAL A 162 -45.51 -18.79 -13.40
C VAL A 162 -46.75 -18.13 -12.85
N ALA A 163 -47.29 -18.70 -11.77
CA ALA A 163 -48.57 -18.35 -11.20
C ALA A 163 -48.48 -18.04 -9.70
N CYS A 164 -49.48 -17.34 -9.19
CA CYS A 164 -49.58 -16.94 -7.79
C CYS A 164 -51.04 -16.98 -7.32
N HIS A 165 -51.25 -17.32 -6.05
CA HIS A 165 -52.57 -17.49 -5.46
C HIS A 165 -52.87 -16.35 -4.48
N GLY A 166 -54.06 -15.75 -4.59
CA GLY A 166 -54.51 -14.65 -3.72
C GLY A 166 -54.37 -13.24 -4.33
N THR A 167 -54.24 -12.23 -3.48
CA THR A 167 -54.39 -10.81 -3.86
C THR A 167 -53.09 -10.03 -4.06
N ASN A 168 -52.01 -10.44 -3.39
CA ASN A 168 -50.65 -9.90 -3.55
C ASN A 168 -49.84 -10.84 -4.43
N THR A 169 -49.43 -10.36 -5.61
CA THR A 169 -49.04 -11.22 -6.74
C THR A 169 -47.85 -10.59 -7.45
N ALA A 170 -46.64 -11.10 -7.20
CA ALA A 170 -45.40 -10.43 -7.59
C ALA A 170 -44.25 -11.41 -7.83
N ALA A 171 -43.53 -11.25 -8.94
CA ALA A 171 -42.27 -11.94 -9.21
C ALA A 171 -41.16 -10.94 -9.54
N TYR A 172 -39.95 -11.18 -9.04
CA TYR A 172 -38.76 -10.38 -9.33
C TYR A 172 -38.23 -10.64 -10.74
N GLY A 173 -38.33 -11.88 -11.22
CA GLY A 173 -37.95 -12.23 -12.58
C GLY A 173 -38.12 -13.71 -12.91
N ILE A 174 -37.85 -14.03 -14.18
CA ILE A 174 -37.85 -15.39 -14.71
C ILE A 174 -36.54 -15.65 -15.46
N GLY A 175 -35.95 -16.82 -15.23
CA GLY A 175 -34.78 -17.32 -15.95
C GLY A 175 -35.14 -18.54 -16.79
N ILE A 176 -34.48 -18.67 -17.94
CA ILE A 176 -34.52 -19.85 -18.81
C ILE A 176 -33.09 -20.33 -18.99
N PHE A 177 -32.87 -21.62 -18.83
CA PHE A 177 -31.58 -22.28 -18.93
C PHE A 177 -31.73 -23.57 -19.75
N PRO A 178 -30.65 -24.11 -20.34
CA PRO A 178 -30.67 -25.48 -20.87
C PRO A 178 -31.12 -26.48 -19.79
N ALA A 179 -31.75 -27.58 -20.18
CA ALA A 179 -32.18 -28.59 -19.21
C ALA A 179 -31.01 -29.11 -18.37
N SER A 180 -31.31 -29.37 -17.09
CA SER A 180 -30.33 -29.99 -16.19
C SER A 180 -30.13 -31.47 -16.55
N LYS A 181 -28.89 -31.96 -16.38
CA LYS A 181 -28.54 -33.37 -16.56
C LYS A 181 -27.75 -33.85 -15.36
N LYS A 182 -28.08 -35.04 -14.88
CA LYS A 182 -27.34 -35.68 -13.80
C LYS A 182 -25.95 -36.10 -14.28
N VAL A 183 -24.94 -35.39 -13.79
CA VAL A 183 -23.53 -35.66 -14.06
C VAL A 183 -22.99 -36.63 -13.00
N ASN A 184 -22.16 -37.57 -13.44
CA ASN A 184 -21.38 -38.43 -12.55
C ASN A 184 -19.94 -38.44 -13.07
N VAL A 185 -19.06 -37.67 -12.44
CA VAL A 185 -17.66 -37.51 -12.86
C VAL A 185 -16.72 -38.09 -11.80
N ASN A 186 -15.72 -38.84 -12.22
CA ASN A 186 -14.67 -39.33 -11.32
C ASN A 186 -13.66 -38.20 -11.10
N LEU A 187 -13.38 -37.85 -9.85
CA LEU A 187 -12.33 -36.91 -9.48
C LEU A 187 -11.00 -37.65 -9.35
N SER A 188 -9.99 -37.20 -10.09
CA SER A 188 -8.63 -37.72 -10.01
C SER A 188 -7.66 -36.61 -9.64
N LEU A 189 -6.68 -36.93 -8.79
CA LEU A 189 -5.65 -35.98 -8.34
C LEU A 189 -4.46 -35.85 -9.30
N SER A 190 -4.45 -36.65 -10.37
CA SER A 190 -3.29 -36.84 -11.23
C SER A 190 -3.68 -37.46 -12.58
N ALA A 191 -2.82 -37.32 -13.60
CA ALA A 191 -3.08 -37.87 -14.93
C ALA A 191 -2.98 -39.42 -15.01
N ASP A 192 -2.43 -40.09 -14.00
CA ASP A 192 -2.33 -41.56 -13.89
C ASP A 192 -3.52 -42.19 -13.13
N GLY A 193 -4.49 -41.39 -12.69
CA GLY A 193 -5.77 -41.88 -12.16
C GLY A 193 -5.81 -42.05 -10.64
N ALA A 194 -4.96 -41.36 -9.86
CA ALA A 194 -5.03 -41.42 -8.41
C ALA A 194 -6.39 -40.89 -7.92
N LYS A 195 -7.07 -41.70 -7.11
CA LYS A 195 -8.38 -41.38 -6.55
C LYS A 195 -8.30 -40.33 -5.44
N LEU A 196 -9.29 -39.45 -5.38
CA LEU A 196 -9.47 -38.53 -4.27
C LEU A 196 -9.76 -39.30 -2.95
N PRO A 197 -8.99 -39.08 -1.87
CA PRO A 197 -9.23 -39.70 -0.56
C PRO A 197 -10.64 -39.43 0.01
N GLY A 198 -11.15 -40.38 0.80
CA GLY A 198 -12.53 -40.35 1.31
C GLY A 198 -12.81 -39.32 2.40
N ASP A 199 -11.77 -38.66 2.93
CA ASP A 199 -11.83 -37.55 3.88
C ASP A 199 -11.82 -36.16 3.21
N ALA A 200 -11.70 -36.10 1.88
CA ALA A 200 -11.71 -34.85 1.14
C ALA A 200 -13.09 -34.18 1.14
N VAL A 201 -13.13 -32.90 1.52
CA VAL A 201 -14.31 -32.04 1.37
C VAL A 201 -14.34 -31.48 -0.04
N VAL A 202 -15.36 -31.84 -0.82
CA VAL A 202 -15.54 -31.37 -2.20
C VAL A 202 -16.66 -30.34 -2.26
N THR A 203 -16.38 -29.21 -2.91
CA THR A 203 -17.37 -28.19 -3.29
C THR A 203 -17.36 -28.01 -4.80
N ALA A 204 -18.52 -27.70 -5.36
CA ALA A 204 -18.66 -27.18 -6.72
C ALA A 204 -19.26 -25.79 -6.61
N THR A 205 -18.75 -24.82 -7.37
CA THR A 205 -19.33 -23.48 -7.47
C THR A 205 -19.92 -23.28 -8.87
N GLY A 206 -21.15 -22.75 -8.90
CA GLY A 206 -21.97 -22.64 -10.10
C GLY A 206 -23.47 -22.57 -9.75
N PHE A 207 -24.32 -22.50 -10.77
CA PHE A 207 -25.77 -22.44 -10.60
C PHE A 207 -26.32 -23.77 -10.03
N ASP A 208 -27.11 -23.67 -8.95
CA ASP A 208 -27.82 -24.79 -8.28
C ASP A 208 -26.94 -25.87 -7.62
N ALA A 209 -25.78 -25.48 -7.07
CA ALA A 209 -24.82 -26.37 -6.41
C ALA A 209 -25.26 -26.94 -5.04
N GLU A 210 -26.52 -26.75 -4.61
CA GLU A 210 -27.00 -27.18 -3.28
C GLU A 210 -27.11 -28.72 -3.13
N ASN A 211 -27.11 -29.46 -4.24
CA ASN A 211 -27.28 -30.92 -4.27
C ASN A 211 -25.99 -31.71 -4.59
N VAL A 212 -24.82 -31.11 -4.41
CA VAL A 212 -23.51 -31.74 -4.66
C VAL A 212 -23.25 -32.89 -3.67
N LYS A 213 -22.96 -34.08 -4.19
CA LYS A 213 -22.54 -35.25 -3.40
C LYS A 213 -21.25 -35.84 -3.96
N CYS A 214 -20.26 -36.07 -3.10
CA CYS A 214 -19.07 -36.84 -3.44
C CYS A 214 -19.02 -38.11 -2.60
N ALA A 215 -18.82 -39.27 -3.25
CA ALA A 215 -18.60 -40.55 -2.59
C ALA A 215 -17.66 -41.41 -3.44
N ASP A 216 -16.69 -42.08 -2.83
CA ASP A 216 -15.67 -42.92 -3.51
C ASP A 216 -14.97 -42.25 -4.71
N SER A 217 -14.69 -40.95 -4.56
CA SER A 217 -14.16 -40.03 -5.58
C SER A 217 -15.09 -39.73 -6.76
N VAL A 218 -16.36 -40.15 -6.71
CA VAL A 218 -17.38 -39.82 -7.73
C VAL A 218 -18.17 -38.60 -7.27
N LEU A 219 -18.10 -37.53 -8.04
CA LEU A 219 -18.92 -36.33 -7.86
C LEU A 219 -20.23 -36.48 -8.66
N THR A 220 -21.34 -36.34 -7.97
CA THR A 220 -22.70 -36.40 -8.53
C THR A 220 -23.46 -35.13 -8.19
N PHE A 221 -23.97 -34.45 -9.23
CA PHE A 221 -24.86 -33.29 -9.13
C PHE A 221 -25.65 -33.13 -10.43
N ASP A 222 -26.68 -32.28 -10.42
CA ASP A 222 -27.47 -31.95 -11.61
C ASP A 222 -26.88 -30.69 -12.26
N ALA A 223 -26.23 -30.86 -13.41
CA ALA A 223 -25.48 -29.82 -14.10
C ALA A 223 -26.26 -29.25 -15.27
N LEU A 224 -26.14 -27.94 -15.53
CA LEU A 224 -26.66 -27.31 -16.73
C LEU A 224 -25.77 -27.66 -17.94
N SER A 225 -26.40 -27.83 -19.11
CA SER A 225 -25.66 -27.90 -20.38
C SER A 225 -25.11 -26.51 -20.74
N SER A 226 -24.02 -26.45 -21.51
CA SER A 226 -23.31 -25.19 -21.85
C SER A 226 -22.80 -24.39 -20.65
N TYR A 227 -22.33 -25.07 -19.59
CA TYR A 227 -21.90 -24.40 -18.34
C TYR A 227 -20.57 -24.96 -17.81
N SER A 228 -19.78 -24.06 -17.22
CA SER A 228 -18.48 -24.35 -16.60
C SER A 228 -18.61 -24.35 -15.08
N TYR A 229 -18.25 -25.47 -14.44
CA TYR A 229 -18.28 -25.63 -12.99
C TYR A 229 -16.87 -25.67 -12.41
N GLU A 230 -16.60 -24.84 -11.41
CA GLU A 230 -15.34 -24.88 -10.67
C GLU A 230 -15.47 -25.86 -9.49
N ILE A 231 -14.67 -26.93 -9.53
CA ILE A 231 -14.65 -27.99 -8.52
C ILE A 231 -13.42 -27.81 -7.64
N THR A 232 -13.62 -27.66 -6.34
CA THR A 232 -12.54 -27.61 -5.34
C THR A 232 -12.60 -28.83 -4.43
N ALA A 233 -11.47 -29.48 -4.21
CA ALA A 233 -11.33 -30.57 -3.25
C ALA A 233 -10.29 -30.19 -2.18
N SER A 234 -10.74 -30.08 -0.94
CA SER A 234 -9.91 -29.75 0.22
C SER A 234 -9.68 -30.97 1.09
N LEU A 235 -8.42 -31.31 1.33
CA LEU A 235 -8.02 -32.24 2.38
C LEU A 235 -7.51 -31.45 3.60
N SER A 236 -7.00 -32.15 4.61
CA SER A 236 -6.35 -31.53 5.77
C SER A 236 -5.08 -30.76 5.36
N ASP A 237 -4.20 -31.38 4.58
CA ASP A 237 -2.88 -30.83 4.24
C ASP A 237 -2.81 -30.10 2.89
N ARG A 238 -3.83 -30.16 2.04
CA ARG A 238 -3.75 -29.64 0.66
C ARG A 238 -5.09 -29.25 0.05
N THR A 239 -5.05 -28.50 -1.04
CA THR A 239 -6.21 -28.17 -1.88
C THR A 239 -5.93 -28.46 -3.35
N TYR A 240 -6.95 -28.95 -4.04
CA TYR A 240 -6.95 -29.16 -5.49
C TYR A 240 -8.15 -28.43 -6.13
N LYS A 241 -7.99 -28.03 -7.38
CA LYS A 241 -9.02 -27.35 -8.18
C LYS A 241 -9.08 -27.94 -9.59
N GLY A 242 -10.26 -27.98 -10.18
CA GLY A 242 -10.46 -28.40 -11.57
C GLY A 242 -11.69 -27.75 -12.15
N THR A 243 -11.68 -27.50 -13.46
CA THR A 243 -12.81 -26.92 -14.18
C THR A 243 -13.53 -28.00 -14.98
N LEU A 244 -14.81 -28.18 -14.71
CA LEU A 244 -15.66 -29.13 -15.41
C LEU A 244 -16.57 -28.40 -16.40
N GLU A 245 -16.24 -28.52 -17.68
CA GLU A 245 -17.08 -28.05 -18.78
C GLU A 245 -18.17 -29.06 -19.12
N ILE A 246 -19.42 -28.60 -19.20
CA ILE A 246 -20.55 -29.35 -19.75
C ILE A 246 -20.91 -28.75 -21.12
N GLY A 247 -20.79 -29.55 -22.18
CA GLY A 247 -21.07 -29.10 -23.55
C GLY A 247 -22.55 -28.84 -23.84
N GLU A 248 -22.84 -28.32 -25.04
CA GLU A 248 -24.18 -27.93 -25.48
C GLU A 248 -25.16 -29.11 -25.52
N ASN A 249 -24.68 -30.31 -25.86
CA ASN A 249 -25.48 -31.53 -25.87
C ASN A 249 -25.41 -32.27 -24.52
N GLY A 250 -24.84 -31.64 -23.48
CA GLY A 250 -24.64 -32.22 -22.16
C GLY A 250 -23.56 -33.30 -22.10
N GLU A 251 -22.61 -33.28 -23.03
CA GLU A 251 -21.38 -34.06 -22.99
C GLU A 251 -20.41 -33.52 -21.91
N TYR A 252 -19.74 -34.43 -21.21
CA TYR A 252 -18.78 -34.10 -20.15
C TYR A 252 -17.71 -35.20 -20.04
N PRO A 253 -16.50 -34.91 -19.53
CA PRO A 253 -15.47 -35.92 -19.32
C PRO A 253 -15.85 -36.90 -18.21
N SER A 254 -15.60 -38.20 -18.40
CA SER A 254 -15.86 -39.22 -17.37
C SER A 254 -14.90 -39.16 -16.18
N VAL A 255 -13.77 -38.46 -16.34
CA VAL A 255 -12.75 -38.19 -15.31
C VAL A 255 -12.38 -36.71 -15.38
N LEU A 256 -12.47 -36.00 -14.25
CA LEU A 256 -11.91 -34.67 -14.07
C LEU A 256 -10.57 -34.82 -13.33
N THR A 257 -9.48 -34.49 -14.01
CA THR A 257 -8.16 -34.35 -13.35
C THR A 257 -8.12 -32.99 -12.64
N MET A 258 -7.79 -33.00 -11.36
CA MET A 258 -7.69 -31.82 -10.52
C MET A 258 -6.21 -31.45 -10.32
N GLU A 259 -5.92 -30.16 -10.39
CA GLU A 259 -4.59 -29.60 -10.20
C GLU A 259 -4.41 -29.13 -8.76
N MET A 260 -3.31 -29.52 -8.11
CA MET A 260 -2.98 -29.07 -6.75
C MET A 260 -2.74 -27.55 -6.76
N GLN A 261 -3.47 -26.82 -5.92
CA GLN A 261 -3.34 -25.36 -5.81
C GLN A 261 -2.47 -24.98 -4.61
N SER A 262 -2.56 -25.75 -3.52
CA SER A 262 -1.80 -25.49 -2.30
C SER A 262 -1.58 -26.73 -1.45
N LYS A 263 -0.53 -26.71 -0.63
CA LYS A 263 -0.14 -27.79 0.28
C LYS A 263 0.52 -27.20 1.53
N THR A 264 0.38 -27.89 2.65
CA THR A 264 1.01 -27.49 3.92
C THR A 264 2.51 -27.62 3.79
N ALA A 265 3.21 -26.50 4.00
CA ALA A 265 4.65 -26.44 4.05
C ALA A 265 5.14 -26.47 5.49
N TYR A 266 6.32 -27.03 5.67
CA TYR A 266 7.04 -27.05 6.93
C TYR A 266 8.34 -26.26 6.73
N VAL A 267 8.86 -25.67 7.80
CA VAL A 267 10.23 -25.15 7.83
C VAL A 267 10.86 -25.60 9.13
N GLN A 268 11.97 -26.32 9.03
CA GLN A 268 12.74 -26.79 10.18
C GLN A 268 13.83 -25.77 10.51
N LEU A 269 13.93 -25.40 11.78
CA LEU A 269 14.93 -24.48 12.33
C LEU A 269 15.53 -25.08 13.62
N PRO A 270 16.68 -24.60 14.08
CA PRO A 270 17.22 -24.99 15.39
C PRO A 270 16.24 -24.68 16.53
N SER A 271 16.07 -25.58 17.51
CA SER A 271 15.06 -25.44 18.58
C SER A 271 15.23 -24.20 19.47
N GLN A 272 16.40 -23.56 19.46
CA GLN A 272 16.65 -22.26 20.12
C GLN A 272 15.77 -21.10 19.58
N PHE A 273 15.10 -21.30 18.44
CA PHE A 273 14.14 -20.36 17.86
C PHE A 273 12.68 -20.67 18.23
N GLU A 274 12.41 -21.61 19.15
CA GLU A 274 11.06 -21.88 19.68
C GLU A 274 10.33 -20.58 20.07
N GLY A 275 9.06 -20.48 19.69
CA GLY A 275 8.21 -19.32 19.96
C GLY A 275 8.49 -18.09 19.08
N LYS A 276 9.55 -18.08 18.27
CA LYS A 276 9.81 -17.00 17.30
C LYS A 276 8.93 -17.16 16.06
N LYS A 277 8.64 -16.02 15.41
CA LYS A 277 7.91 -15.99 14.13
C LYS A 277 8.89 -16.06 12.96
N ILE A 278 8.64 -16.98 12.05
CA ILE A 278 9.23 -17.03 10.71
C ILE A 278 8.26 -16.36 9.72
N MET A 279 8.81 -15.78 8.65
CA MET A 279 8.02 -15.19 7.57
C MET A 279 8.46 -15.70 6.20
N LEU A 280 7.47 -15.97 5.33
CA LEU A 280 7.67 -16.32 3.92
C LEU A 280 7.10 -15.22 3.03
N TYR A 281 7.84 -14.77 2.02
CA TYR A 281 7.37 -13.82 1.00
C TYR A 281 7.14 -14.54 -0.31
N ARG A 282 5.96 -14.37 -0.90
CA ARG A 282 5.77 -14.63 -2.33
C ARG A 282 6.34 -13.46 -3.13
N ASN A 283 7.24 -13.74 -4.06
CA ASN A 283 7.80 -12.72 -4.97
C ASN A 283 7.22 -12.85 -6.38
N GLU A 284 5.93 -12.54 -6.52
CA GLU A 284 5.23 -12.44 -7.82
C GLU A 284 4.43 -11.14 -7.90
N ASP A 285 4.24 -10.61 -9.12
CA ASP A 285 3.48 -9.40 -9.47
C ASP A 285 3.80 -8.10 -8.71
N LYS A 286 4.95 -8.01 -8.03
CA LYS A 286 5.36 -6.84 -7.21
C LYS A 286 4.30 -6.51 -6.14
N THR A 287 3.89 -7.52 -5.38
CA THR A 287 3.16 -7.32 -4.13
C THR A 287 3.54 -8.44 -3.17
N PRO A 288 4.40 -8.19 -2.17
CA PRO A 288 4.87 -9.22 -1.26
C PRO A 288 3.73 -9.73 -0.39
N LEU A 289 3.31 -10.98 -0.61
CA LEU A 289 2.40 -11.69 0.30
C LEU A 289 3.22 -12.38 1.38
N ALA A 290 3.10 -11.87 2.60
CA ALA A 290 3.78 -12.38 3.79
C ALA A 290 2.93 -13.43 4.52
N TYR A 291 3.43 -14.66 4.60
CA TYR A 291 2.87 -15.73 5.43
C TYR A 291 3.67 -15.83 6.73
N TYR A 292 2.99 -16.12 7.84
CA TYR A 292 3.59 -16.19 9.17
C TYR A 292 3.32 -17.53 9.83
N ALA A 293 4.33 -18.08 10.51
CA ALA A 293 4.18 -19.22 11.40
C ALA A 293 5.05 -19.01 12.65
N THR A 294 4.62 -19.57 13.77
CA THR A 294 5.44 -19.66 14.99
C THR A 294 6.16 -20.99 15.01
N ILE A 295 7.43 -20.96 15.40
CA ILE A 295 8.29 -22.15 15.52
C ILE A 295 7.91 -22.92 16.79
N ASP A 296 7.65 -24.22 16.67
CA ASP A 296 7.31 -25.09 17.80
C ASP A 296 8.55 -25.52 18.62
N GLN A 297 8.31 -26.24 19.72
CA GLN A 297 9.35 -26.82 20.59
C GLN A 297 10.33 -27.78 19.90
N ASN A 298 9.97 -28.31 18.72
CA ASN A 298 10.80 -29.17 17.90
C ASN A 298 11.59 -28.37 16.85
N GLY A 299 11.46 -27.04 16.82
CA GLY A 299 12.04 -26.17 15.80
C GLY A 299 11.24 -26.13 14.49
N THR A 300 10.00 -26.62 14.46
CA THR A 300 9.18 -26.71 13.25
C THR A 300 8.20 -25.53 13.16
N ALA A 301 8.22 -24.81 12.05
CA ALA A 301 7.16 -23.87 11.69
C ALA A 301 6.25 -24.49 10.61
N VAL A 302 4.94 -24.31 10.75
CA VAL A 302 3.92 -24.91 9.86
C VAL A 302 3.13 -23.83 9.15
N PHE A 303 3.10 -23.89 7.82
CA PHE A 303 2.35 -23.00 6.94
C PHE A 303 1.24 -23.82 6.27
N GLU A 304 0.03 -23.77 6.83
CA GLU A 304 -1.11 -24.53 6.32
C GLU A 304 -1.50 -24.09 4.90
N LYS A 305 -1.64 -25.06 3.98
CA LYS A 305 -2.20 -24.83 2.63
C LYS A 305 -1.55 -23.66 1.88
N LEU A 306 -0.22 -23.59 1.94
CA LEU A 306 0.60 -22.63 1.20
C LEU A 306 0.51 -22.89 -0.33
N PRO A 307 0.28 -21.89 -1.18
CA PRO A 307 0.20 -22.09 -2.63
C PRO A 307 1.47 -22.66 -3.27
N LEU A 308 1.36 -23.22 -4.49
CA LEU A 308 2.48 -23.90 -5.17
C LEU A 308 3.44 -22.94 -5.91
N GLU A 309 4.13 -22.07 -5.17
CA GLU A 309 4.91 -20.95 -5.74
C GLU A 309 6.38 -20.90 -5.26
N LYS A 310 7.12 -19.89 -5.73
CA LYS A 310 8.44 -19.55 -5.19
C LYS A 310 8.31 -18.58 -4.01
N TYR A 311 8.91 -18.95 -2.87
CA TYR A 311 8.93 -18.16 -1.65
C TYR A 311 10.36 -17.80 -1.23
N GLU A 312 10.52 -16.61 -0.68
CA GLU A 312 11.70 -16.22 0.08
C GLU A 312 11.45 -16.42 1.57
N VAL A 313 12.44 -16.88 2.32
CA VAL A 313 12.32 -17.17 3.75
C VAL A 313 13.17 -16.18 4.52
N SER A 314 12.57 -15.50 5.50
CA SER A 314 13.31 -14.69 6.45
C SER A 314 13.08 -15.15 7.87
N VAL A 315 14.19 -15.36 8.56
CA VAL A 315 14.27 -15.56 10.00
C VAL A 315 15.16 -14.45 10.56
N PRO A 316 14.62 -13.54 11.39
CA PRO A 316 15.38 -12.51 12.09
C PRO A 316 16.69 -13.05 12.70
N GLY A 317 17.83 -12.49 12.26
CA GLY A 317 19.16 -12.86 12.77
C GLY A 317 19.77 -14.17 12.24
N LEU A 318 19.15 -14.83 11.26
CA LEU A 318 19.63 -16.10 10.71
C LEU A 318 19.75 -16.00 9.18
N LYS A 319 20.99 -15.99 8.69
CA LYS A 319 21.29 -16.20 7.27
C LYS A 319 21.09 -17.68 6.92
N LEU A 320 20.29 -17.95 5.89
CA LEU A 320 20.01 -19.31 5.43
C LEU A 320 21.06 -19.76 4.40
N SER A 321 21.09 -21.08 4.16
CA SER A 321 21.88 -21.71 3.11
C SER A 321 21.28 -21.46 1.72
N GLU A 322 19.95 -21.38 1.64
CA GLU A 322 19.18 -20.95 0.48
C GLU A 322 18.03 -20.05 0.96
N ASP A 323 18.04 -18.78 0.54
CA ASP A 323 17.01 -17.81 0.95
C ASP A 323 15.69 -17.95 0.16
N THR A 324 15.66 -18.78 -0.90
CA THR A 324 14.48 -19.00 -1.74
C THR A 324 14.16 -20.48 -1.94
N PHE A 325 12.89 -20.87 -1.87
CA PHE A 325 12.44 -22.21 -2.22
C PHE A 325 11.25 -22.22 -3.19
N THR A 326 11.04 -23.35 -3.86
CA THR A 326 10.05 -23.48 -4.95
C THR A 326 9.08 -24.64 -4.64
N HIS A 327 7.90 -24.31 -4.12
CA HIS A 327 6.92 -25.26 -3.59
C HIS A 327 6.17 -26.00 -4.71
N THR A 328 6.79 -27.01 -5.32
CA THR A 328 6.36 -27.52 -6.66
C THR A 328 6.13 -29.02 -6.79
N LYS A 329 6.20 -29.82 -5.71
CA LYS A 329 6.00 -31.28 -5.79
C LYS A 329 5.21 -31.93 -4.67
N GLU A 330 4.47 -32.97 -5.06
CA GLU A 330 3.94 -33.99 -4.15
C GLU A 330 5.07 -34.73 -3.42
N GLY A 331 4.75 -35.28 -2.25
CA GLY A 331 5.62 -36.23 -1.53
C GLY A 331 6.60 -35.63 -0.53
N GLU A 332 7.31 -34.55 -0.86
CA GLU A 332 8.36 -34.02 0.03
C GLU A 332 7.81 -32.91 0.93
N GLY A 333 7.95 -33.10 2.25
CA GLY A 333 7.84 -32.02 3.23
C GLY A 333 9.12 -31.20 3.17
N PHE A 334 8.99 -29.88 3.08
CA PHE A 334 10.16 -29.03 2.91
C PHE A 334 10.92 -28.92 4.24
N ASN A 335 12.19 -29.31 4.24
CA ASN A 335 13.12 -29.02 5.31
C ASN A 335 14.16 -28.06 4.73
N ILE A 336 14.04 -26.77 5.05
CA ILE A 336 15.23 -25.91 5.03
C ILE A 336 16.13 -26.48 6.12
N ASP A 337 17.24 -27.11 5.74
CA ASP A 337 18.33 -27.30 6.69
C ASP A 337 18.99 -25.93 6.86
N ALA A 338 18.39 -25.13 7.74
CA ALA A 338 18.85 -23.81 8.10
C ALA A 338 20.12 -23.92 8.94
N GLN A 339 21.20 -24.32 8.26
CA GLN A 339 22.52 -24.37 8.85
C GLN A 339 22.84 -22.98 9.37
N GLN A 340 23.11 -22.91 10.67
CA GLN A 340 23.56 -21.69 11.31
C GLN A 340 24.76 -21.15 10.52
N ALA A 341 24.56 -20.04 9.81
CA ALA A 341 25.65 -19.36 9.13
C ALA A 341 26.81 -19.15 10.12
N SER A 342 28.04 -19.16 9.64
CA SER A 342 29.22 -18.95 10.49
C SER A 342 29.19 -17.54 11.07
N LEU A 343 28.51 -17.37 12.21
CA LEU A 343 28.30 -16.08 12.84
C LEU A 343 29.67 -15.46 13.16
N PRO A 344 29.86 -14.16 12.92
CA PRO A 344 31.09 -13.49 13.28
C PRO A 344 31.36 -13.65 14.77
N SER A 345 32.63 -13.83 15.14
CA SER A 345 33.03 -13.75 16.54
C SER A 345 32.91 -12.31 17.03
N VAL A 346 32.54 -12.12 18.31
CA VAL A 346 32.43 -10.78 18.93
C VAL A 346 33.67 -9.93 18.63
N PRO A 347 33.54 -8.69 18.13
CA PRO A 347 34.66 -7.83 17.72
C PRO A 347 35.57 -7.52 18.91
N LYS A 348 36.89 -7.41 18.71
CA LYS A 348 37.82 -7.30 19.85
C LYS A 348 37.67 -5.99 20.60
N SER A 349 37.33 -4.90 19.90
CA SER A 349 36.99 -3.61 20.52
C SER A 349 35.70 -3.67 21.36
N ALA A 350 34.78 -4.56 21.01
CA ALA A 350 33.50 -4.72 21.68
C ALA A 350 33.59 -5.54 22.98
N ARG A 351 34.57 -6.46 23.09
CA ARG A 351 34.79 -7.41 24.23
C ARG A 351 35.20 -6.76 25.57
N ALA A 352 34.88 -5.48 25.80
CA ALA A 352 34.97 -4.93 27.14
C ALA A 352 33.95 -5.63 28.06
N ASP A 353 34.29 -5.78 29.33
CA ASP A 353 33.52 -6.55 30.32
C ASP A 353 32.39 -5.69 30.93
N ASP A 354 31.62 -5.03 30.05
CA ASP A 354 30.85 -3.80 30.35
C ASP A 354 29.32 -3.97 30.27
N GLY A 355 28.83 -5.21 30.26
CA GLY A 355 27.41 -5.51 30.28
C GLY A 355 26.68 -5.26 28.96
N LYS A 356 27.37 -5.19 27.81
CA LYS A 356 26.73 -5.19 26.48
C LYS A 356 25.90 -6.43 26.19
N LEU A 357 24.89 -6.26 25.33
CA LEU A 357 24.17 -7.34 24.65
C LEU A 357 24.65 -7.43 23.19
N TYR A 358 24.57 -8.62 22.60
CA TYR A 358 25.13 -8.88 21.27
C TYR A 358 24.12 -9.57 20.36
N VAL A 359 23.89 -9.01 19.17
CA VAL A 359 22.94 -9.52 18.18
C VAL A 359 23.71 -10.07 16.97
N GLY A 360 23.44 -11.32 16.58
CA GLY A 360 24.03 -11.96 15.39
C GLY A 360 25.51 -12.39 15.50
N TYR A 361 26.07 -12.47 16.72
CA TYR A 361 27.45 -12.93 16.94
C TYR A 361 27.51 -14.36 17.50
N SER A 362 28.63 -15.06 17.26
CA SER A 362 28.90 -16.36 17.89
C SER A 362 29.34 -16.20 19.35
N SER A 363 28.91 -17.09 20.24
CA SER A 363 29.41 -17.22 21.62
C SER A 363 30.85 -17.77 21.73
N SER A 364 31.53 -18.05 20.62
CA SER A 364 32.88 -18.62 20.62
C SER A 364 33.90 -17.68 21.30
N GLY A 365 34.30 -18.06 22.52
CA GLY A 365 35.24 -17.30 23.34
C GLY A 365 34.66 -16.04 23.97
N TYR A 366 33.37 -16.02 24.31
CA TYR A 366 32.72 -14.94 25.07
C TYR A 366 31.52 -15.50 25.89
N GLU A 367 31.36 -15.06 27.14
CA GLU A 367 30.37 -15.63 28.09
C GLU A 367 29.11 -14.78 28.31
N GLY A 368 28.99 -13.60 27.69
CA GLY A 368 27.80 -12.74 27.81
C GLY A 368 26.63 -13.15 26.91
N LYS A 369 25.48 -12.50 27.13
CA LYS A 369 24.22 -12.82 26.44
C LYS A 369 24.29 -12.56 24.93
N MET A 370 23.93 -13.57 24.15
CA MET A 370 23.81 -13.54 22.69
C MET A 370 22.33 -13.61 22.28
N PHE A 371 21.98 -12.83 21.27
CA PHE A 371 20.65 -12.73 20.69
C PHE A 371 20.76 -12.93 19.17
N TYR A 372 19.66 -13.37 18.56
CA TYR A 372 19.56 -13.46 17.10
C TYR A 372 18.88 -12.21 16.54
N THR A 373 17.76 -11.81 17.13
CA THR A 373 16.97 -10.66 16.69
C THR A 373 17.38 -9.39 17.46
N LEU A 374 17.12 -8.21 16.87
CA LEU A 374 17.34 -6.94 17.56
C LEU A 374 16.24 -6.70 18.61
N GLN A 375 14.99 -7.08 18.32
CA GLN A 375 13.91 -6.93 19.30
C GLN A 375 14.16 -7.75 20.57
N ASP A 376 14.65 -8.99 20.47
CA ASP A 376 14.91 -9.83 21.65
C ASP A 376 16.00 -9.23 22.55
N ALA A 377 16.98 -8.53 21.96
CA ALA A 377 18.01 -7.83 22.71
C ALA A 377 17.47 -6.58 23.39
N LEU A 378 16.53 -5.87 22.76
CA LEU A 378 15.81 -4.72 23.34
C LEU A 378 14.88 -5.15 24.49
N ASP A 379 14.07 -6.19 24.28
CA ASP A 379 13.18 -6.75 25.31
C ASP A 379 13.96 -7.26 26.55
N ALA A 380 15.25 -7.57 26.37
CA ALA A 380 16.15 -8.04 27.42
C ALA A 380 17.12 -6.97 27.95
N SER A 381 17.07 -5.73 27.43
CA SER A 381 17.97 -4.65 27.85
C SER A 381 17.48 -3.82 29.03
N GLU A 382 18.44 -3.27 29.77
CA GLU A 382 18.24 -2.28 30.83
C GLU A 382 18.34 -0.85 30.26
N ASP A 383 17.73 0.12 30.93
CA ASP A 383 17.74 1.52 30.49
C ASP A 383 19.17 2.08 30.36
N GLY A 384 19.49 2.59 29.17
CA GLY A 384 20.81 3.09 28.77
C GLY A 384 21.80 2.02 28.29
N GLN A 385 21.45 0.73 28.29
CA GLN A 385 22.37 -0.35 27.91
C GLN A 385 22.78 -0.27 26.43
N THR A 386 23.91 -0.90 26.10
CA THR A 386 24.43 -0.97 24.72
C THR A 386 24.17 -2.34 24.09
N ILE A 387 23.57 -2.33 22.91
CA ILE A 387 23.35 -3.50 22.05
C ILE A 387 24.29 -3.39 20.84
N VAL A 388 25.16 -4.39 20.65
CA VAL A 388 26.09 -4.45 19.52
C VAL A 388 25.55 -5.42 18.47
N VAL A 389 25.36 -4.94 17.24
CA VAL A 389 24.73 -5.71 16.14
C VAL A 389 25.79 -6.11 15.12
N ALA A 390 25.77 -7.38 14.71
CA ALA A 390 26.64 -7.92 13.66
C ALA A 390 26.21 -7.43 12.27
N PRO A 391 27.10 -7.32 11.26
CA PRO A 391 26.68 -7.05 9.90
C PRO A 391 25.83 -8.21 9.37
N GLY A 392 24.78 -7.88 8.63
CA GLY A 392 23.78 -8.84 8.15
C GLY A 392 22.42 -8.16 7.92
N LYS A 393 21.45 -8.89 7.39
CA LYS A 393 20.09 -8.40 7.15
C LYS A 393 19.14 -8.89 8.25
N TYR A 394 18.36 -7.97 8.82
CA TYR A 394 17.43 -8.18 9.92
C TYR A 394 16.05 -7.70 9.49
N HIS A 395 15.20 -8.62 9.03
CA HIS A 395 13.84 -8.25 8.61
C HIS A 395 12.90 -8.18 9.81
N GLU A 396 12.93 -7.05 10.51
CA GLU A 396 12.30 -6.87 11.82
C GLU A 396 11.54 -5.54 11.90
N LEU A 397 10.39 -5.56 12.58
CA LEU A 397 9.76 -4.35 13.09
C LEU A 397 10.24 -4.14 14.53
N VAL A 398 11.03 -3.09 14.75
CA VAL A 398 11.75 -2.85 16.01
C VAL A 398 11.06 -1.76 16.82
N GLU A 399 10.77 -2.00 18.10
CA GLU A 399 10.26 -1.05 19.08
C GLU A 399 11.34 -0.67 20.09
N ILE A 400 11.50 0.64 20.31
CA ILE A 400 12.40 1.18 21.34
C ILE A 400 11.53 1.94 22.35
N ASP A 401 11.29 1.33 23.51
CA ASP A 401 10.42 1.82 24.58
C ASP A 401 11.19 2.39 25.80
N HIS A 402 12.53 2.33 25.78
CA HIS A 402 13.44 2.87 26.81
C HIS A 402 14.70 3.51 26.19
N SER A 403 15.59 4.08 27.01
CA SER A 403 16.88 4.61 26.55
C SER A 403 17.80 3.46 26.14
N VAL A 404 18.49 3.54 25.01
CA VAL A 404 19.35 2.44 24.52
C VAL A 404 20.39 2.96 23.54
N ASN A 405 21.52 2.26 23.45
CA ASN A 405 22.56 2.52 22.44
C ASN A 405 22.69 1.30 21.50
N ILE A 406 22.20 1.40 20.27
CA ILE A 406 22.29 0.34 19.25
C ILE A 406 23.44 0.68 18.30
N ILE A 407 24.47 -0.18 18.29
CA ILE A 407 25.73 0.06 17.58
C ILE A 407 26.02 -1.09 16.63
N GLY A 408 26.01 -0.83 15.32
CA GLY A 408 26.49 -1.75 14.30
C GLY A 408 28.01 -1.89 14.32
N ASN A 409 28.47 -3.10 14.03
CA ASN A 409 29.87 -3.57 14.07
C ASN A 409 30.95 -2.48 14.27
N PRO A 410 31.44 -2.26 15.51
CA PRO A 410 32.37 -1.17 15.81
C PRO A 410 33.75 -1.31 15.15
N ASP A 411 34.12 -2.51 14.67
CA ASP A 411 35.39 -2.73 13.95
C ASP A 411 35.25 -2.51 12.42
N ASN A 412 34.05 -2.16 11.90
CA ASN A 412 33.74 -2.00 10.47
C ASN A 412 34.17 -3.21 9.59
N VAL A 413 34.22 -4.41 10.17
CA VAL A 413 34.53 -5.65 9.46
C VAL A 413 33.33 -6.08 8.62
N ALA A 414 33.55 -6.41 7.35
CA ALA A 414 32.49 -6.90 6.48
C ALA A 414 32.05 -8.33 6.82
N ASP A 415 30.79 -8.66 6.51
CA ASP A 415 30.31 -10.03 6.43
C ASP A 415 30.88 -10.79 5.21
N SER A 416 30.37 -12.01 4.98
CA SER A 416 30.73 -12.85 3.83
C SER A 416 30.40 -12.27 2.45
N GLU A 417 29.50 -11.27 2.38
CA GLU A 417 29.02 -10.63 1.16
C GLU A 417 29.68 -9.26 0.90
N GLY A 418 30.42 -8.73 1.88
CA GLY A 418 31.05 -7.41 1.82
C GLY A 418 30.29 -6.32 2.57
N ASN A 419 29.16 -6.62 3.20
CA ASN A 419 28.36 -5.64 3.95
C ASN A 419 29.03 -5.33 5.29
N THR A 420 29.27 -4.05 5.59
CA THR A 420 29.84 -3.62 6.88
C THR A 420 28.80 -3.16 7.90
N LEU A 421 27.59 -2.81 7.45
CA LEU A 421 26.49 -2.35 8.30
C LEU A 421 25.46 -3.47 8.50
N PRO A 422 24.89 -3.64 9.71
CA PRO A 422 23.59 -4.30 9.87
C PRO A 422 22.50 -3.52 9.12
N VAL A 423 21.63 -4.24 8.42
CA VAL A 423 20.50 -3.69 7.66
C VAL A 423 19.21 -4.15 8.32
N ILE A 424 18.56 -3.26 9.08
CA ILE A 424 17.23 -3.47 9.65
C ILE A 424 16.22 -3.04 8.61
N TYR A 425 15.36 -3.94 8.13
CA TYR A 425 14.43 -3.61 7.03
C TYR A 425 13.02 -4.20 7.17
N TYR A 426 12.03 -3.52 6.59
CA TYR A 426 10.66 -4.02 6.50
C TYR A 426 9.84 -3.34 5.38
N SER A 427 8.84 -4.02 4.81
CA SER A 427 8.03 -3.51 3.68
C SER A 427 6.57 -3.14 4.01
N GLN A 428 6.29 -2.69 5.24
CA GLN A 428 4.98 -2.11 5.58
C GLN A 428 4.88 -0.65 5.12
N ASN A 429 3.71 -0.26 4.63
CA ASN A 429 3.37 1.13 4.32
C ASN A 429 2.01 1.54 4.91
N GLN A 430 1.63 2.81 4.72
CA GLN A 430 0.36 3.38 5.19
C GLN A 430 -0.93 2.63 4.79
N THR A 431 -0.91 1.79 3.74
CA THR A 431 -2.09 1.05 3.23
C THR A 431 -2.22 -0.37 3.78
N SER A 432 -1.26 -0.80 4.59
CA SER A 432 -1.32 -2.10 5.29
C SER A 432 -2.60 -2.23 6.12
N VAL A 433 -3.13 -3.45 6.30
CA VAL A 433 -4.39 -3.68 7.06
C VAL A 433 -4.31 -3.16 8.51
N LYS A 434 -3.10 -3.06 9.06
CA LYS A 434 -2.80 -2.39 10.33
C LYS A 434 -1.37 -1.82 10.25
N PRO A 435 -1.16 -0.60 9.74
CA PRO A 435 0.19 -0.04 9.62
C PRO A 435 0.73 0.26 11.02
N ARG A 436 1.99 -0.10 11.27
CA ARG A 436 2.68 0.26 12.51
C ARG A 436 3.09 1.73 12.48
N GLY A 437 3.01 2.41 13.63
CA GLY A 437 3.55 3.75 13.77
C GLY A 437 2.81 4.82 12.97
N PHE A 438 3.56 5.63 12.21
CA PHE A 438 3.04 6.64 11.29
C PHE A 438 2.58 5.99 9.97
N HIS A 439 3.47 5.29 9.28
CA HIS A 439 3.22 4.73 7.94
C HIS A 439 3.91 3.38 7.71
N GLY A 440 3.86 2.45 8.67
CA GLY A 440 4.48 1.12 8.55
C GLY A 440 5.91 1.06 9.10
N ASP A 441 6.16 1.79 10.19
CA ASP A 441 7.49 2.17 10.67
C ASP A 441 8.38 0.96 11.01
N THR A 442 9.53 0.88 10.33
CA THR A 442 10.52 -0.21 10.53
C THR A 442 11.14 -0.15 11.92
N VAL A 443 11.75 0.98 12.29
CA VAL A 443 12.21 1.26 13.66
C VAL A 443 11.33 2.37 14.24
N MET A 444 10.63 2.09 15.33
CA MET A 444 9.72 3.03 16.01
C MET A 444 10.12 3.22 17.47
N ILE A 445 10.36 4.47 17.87
CA ILE A 445 10.57 4.87 19.25
C ILE A 445 9.20 5.17 19.89
N THR A 446 8.86 4.43 20.94
CA THR A 446 7.66 4.64 21.76
C THR A 446 7.98 5.15 23.17
N ALA A 447 9.27 5.16 23.53
CA ALA A 447 9.80 5.70 24.77
C ALA A 447 9.41 7.19 24.99
N GLU A 448 9.23 7.60 26.25
CA GLU A 448 8.96 8.99 26.64
C GLU A 448 10.12 9.55 27.49
N GLY A 449 10.74 10.64 27.03
CA GLY A 449 11.83 11.33 27.73
C GLY A 449 13.16 10.58 27.74
N SER A 450 13.37 9.66 26.78
CA SER A 450 14.52 8.74 26.73
C SER A 450 15.65 9.23 25.83
N SER A 451 16.84 8.66 26.02
CA SER A 451 18.02 8.89 25.18
C SER A 451 18.29 7.67 24.30
N VAL A 452 18.10 7.79 22.99
CA VAL A 452 18.31 6.71 22.02
C VAL A 452 19.51 7.06 21.14
N THR A 453 20.47 6.13 21.02
CA THR A 453 21.61 6.26 20.10
C THR A 453 21.56 5.15 19.06
N LEU A 454 21.65 5.52 17.78
CA LEU A 454 21.72 4.62 16.63
C LEU A 454 23.03 4.91 15.89
N LYS A 455 23.97 3.95 15.85
CA LYS A 455 25.28 4.16 15.23
C LYS A 455 25.69 3.03 14.29
N ASN A 456 26.25 3.37 13.13
CA ASN A 456 26.71 2.40 12.13
C ASN A 456 25.62 1.40 11.68
N LEU A 457 24.37 1.86 11.49
CA LEU A 457 23.25 1.01 11.07
C LEU A 457 22.75 1.42 9.68
N ARG A 458 22.12 0.50 8.96
CA ARG A 458 21.16 0.83 7.90
C ARG A 458 19.75 0.51 8.39
N ILE A 459 18.81 1.44 8.21
CA ILE A 459 17.39 1.26 8.52
C ILE A 459 16.60 1.54 7.25
N GLU A 460 15.82 0.56 6.80
CA GLU A 460 15.23 0.56 5.46
C GLU A 460 13.74 0.19 5.46
N ASN A 461 12.90 1.07 4.92
CA ASN A 461 11.55 0.69 4.50
C ASN A 461 11.52 0.52 2.98
N ASN A 462 11.46 -0.72 2.51
CA ASN A 462 11.52 -1.07 1.08
C ASN A 462 10.14 -1.18 0.41
N SER A 463 9.05 -0.81 1.09
CA SER A 463 7.68 -1.02 0.61
C SER A 463 7.34 -0.39 -0.75
N GLU A 464 7.96 0.73 -1.14
CA GLU A 464 7.78 1.30 -2.48
C GLU A 464 8.55 0.56 -3.58
N TYR A 465 9.72 -0.02 -3.28
CA TYR A 465 10.40 -0.92 -4.22
C TYR A 465 9.54 -2.16 -4.49
N ASP A 466 8.98 -2.70 -3.40
CA ASP A 466 8.15 -3.91 -3.41
C ASP A 466 6.78 -3.70 -4.09
N MET A 467 6.18 -2.51 -4.00
CA MET A 467 4.82 -2.23 -4.50
C MET A 467 4.75 -1.28 -5.72
N GLY A 468 5.88 -0.72 -6.18
CA GLY A 468 5.96 0.07 -7.41
C GLY A 468 5.04 1.30 -7.48
N CYS A 469 4.63 1.87 -6.35
CA CYS A 469 3.70 3.00 -6.29
C CYS A 469 4.00 3.94 -5.12
N GLU A 470 3.70 5.23 -5.29
CA GLU A 470 3.94 6.30 -4.32
C GLU A 470 3.09 6.13 -3.04
N LYS A 471 3.59 5.43 -2.03
CA LYS A 471 2.93 5.20 -0.73
C LYS A 471 3.87 5.56 0.41
N ASN A 472 3.38 6.40 1.31
CA ASN A 472 4.12 6.79 2.52
C ASN A 472 4.60 5.56 3.30
N ALA A 473 5.87 5.59 3.68
CA ALA A 473 6.65 4.43 4.13
C ALA A 473 7.80 4.88 5.03
N THR A 474 7.63 4.78 6.35
CA THR A 474 8.60 5.31 7.30
C THR A 474 9.66 4.26 7.67
N ALA A 475 10.93 4.66 7.63
CA ALA A 475 12.06 3.83 8.07
C ALA A 475 12.30 4.00 9.57
N LEU A 476 12.35 5.24 10.06
CA LEU A 476 12.69 5.57 11.44
C LEU A 476 11.71 6.61 12.01
N SER A 477 11.14 6.36 13.19
CA SER A 477 10.17 7.28 13.79
C SER A 477 10.23 7.39 15.31
N THR A 478 9.56 8.41 15.84
CA THR A 478 9.03 8.47 17.21
C THR A 478 7.51 8.65 17.16
N ASN A 479 6.78 7.88 17.96
CA ASN A 479 5.30 7.94 18.02
C ASN A 479 4.78 8.20 19.44
N ALA A 480 5.69 8.42 20.40
CA ALA A 480 5.36 8.88 21.74
C ALA A 480 4.56 10.19 21.71
N LYS A 481 3.79 10.47 22.77
CA LYS A 481 2.93 11.65 22.85
C LYS A 481 3.53 12.64 23.84
N ASP A 482 3.56 13.93 23.47
CA ASP A 482 4.11 15.00 24.31
C ASP A 482 5.58 14.74 24.74
N SER A 483 6.31 13.96 23.92
CA SER A 483 7.65 13.41 24.17
C SER A 483 8.76 14.47 24.21
N LYS A 484 9.87 14.10 24.87
CA LYS A 484 11.10 14.92 25.03
C LYS A 484 12.37 14.10 24.81
N ASN A 485 12.32 13.17 23.86
CA ASN A 485 13.38 12.23 23.55
C ASN A 485 14.59 12.95 22.97
N THR A 486 15.79 12.42 23.23
CA THR A 486 17.01 12.78 22.49
C THR A 486 17.43 11.59 21.67
N VAL A 487 17.41 11.74 20.34
CA VAL A 487 17.77 10.69 19.39
C VAL A 487 19.05 11.09 18.67
N ASN A 488 20.12 10.35 18.87
CA ASN A 488 21.41 10.54 18.22
C ASN A 488 21.58 9.47 17.14
N VAL A 489 21.86 9.89 15.91
CA VAL A 489 22.02 9.02 14.75
C VAL A 489 23.38 9.35 14.11
N ASP A 490 24.31 8.40 14.13
CA ASP A 490 25.72 8.62 13.81
C ASP A 490 26.19 7.60 12.77
N ASN A 491 26.63 8.08 11.61
CA ASN A 491 27.14 7.25 10.51
C ASN A 491 26.15 6.15 10.09
N CYS A 492 24.86 6.49 9.99
CA CYS A 492 23.80 5.57 9.58
C CYS A 492 23.32 5.85 8.13
N GLU A 493 22.78 4.82 7.49
CA GLU A 493 22.01 4.93 6.24
C GLU A 493 20.51 4.77 6.55
N ILE A 494 19.71 5.82 6.37
CA ILE A 494 18.26 5.74 6.56
C ILE A 494 17.59 5.79 5.19
N TYR A 495 16.85 4.74 4.84
CA TYR A 495 16.30 4.54 3.50
C TYR A 495 14.78 4.37 3.53
N ALA A 496 14.07 5.26 2.86
CA ALA A 496 12.75 4.99 2.31
C ALA A 496 12.52 5.96 1.15
N THR A 497 11.28 6.23 0.79
CA THR A 497 10.89 7.03 -0.38
C THR A 497 10.08 8.26 -0.01
N ARG A 498 9.02 8.06 0.77
CA ARG A 498 8.05 9.07 1.25
C ARG A 498 7.92 9.00 2.76
N ASP A 499 8.01 10.13 3.45
CA ASP A 499 7.96 10.20 4.92
C ASP A 499 9.02 9.32 5.61
N THR A 500 10.26 9.37 5.12
CA THR A 500 11.36 8.46 5.52
C THR A 500 11.66 8.50 7.01
N ILE A 501 11.69 9.68 7.60
CA ILE A 501 11.93 9.92 9.03
C ILE A 501 10.78 10.72 9.60
N TYR A 502 10.09 10.16 10.61
CA TYR A 502 9.03 10.85 11.34
C TYR A 502 9.47 11.28 12.74
N THR A 503 9.72 12.58 12.91
CA THR A 503 10.36 13.17 14.10
C THR A 503 9.41 13.40 15.28
N GLY A 504 8.14 13.02 15.14
CA GLY A 504 7.14 13.03 16.20
C GLY A 504 5.92 13.89 15.90
N LYS A 505 4.95 13.86 16.81
CA LYS A 505 3.68 14.61 16.69
C LYS A 505 3.89 16.11 16.94
N ALA A 506 3.07 16.94 16.31
CA ALA A 506 2.98 18.37 16.57
C ALA A 506 2.97 18.65 18.09
N GLY A 507 3.91 19.47 18.55
CA GLY A 507 4.05 19.82 19.97
C GLY A 507 4.86 18.85 20.84
N CYS A 508 5.51 17.82 20.29
CA CYS A 508 6.63 17.17 20.99
C CYS A 508 7.81 18.15 21.16
N GLU A 509 8.75 17.80 22.03
CA GLU A 509 10.03 18.50 22.23
C GLU A 509 11.20 17.55 21.93
N ASP A 510 10.96 16.52 21.09
CA ASP A 510 11.95 15.56 20.66
C ASP A 510 13.09 16.27 19.89
N LYS A 511 14.33 15.85 20.15
CA LYS A 511 15.54 16.38 19.51
C LYS A 511 16.26 15.26 18.78
N TRP A 512 16.49 15.47 17.49
CA TRP A 512 17.14 14.53 16.61
C TRP A 512 18.45 15.12 16.13
N TYR A 513 19.55 14.39 16.35
CA TYR A 513 20.88 14.75 15.91
C TYR A 513 21.36 13.69 14.92
N PHE A 514 21.64 14.09 13.68
CA PHE A 514 22.19 13.23 12.64
C PHE A 514 23.59 13.73 12.29
N ASP A 515 24.61 12.89 12.50
CA ASP A 515 26.00 13.17 12.13
C ASP A 515 26.46 12.16 11.07
N ASN A 516 27.08 12.66 9.99
CA ASN A 516 27.69 11.87 8.92
C ASN A 516 26.75 10.80 8.32
N CYS A 517 25.43 11.06 8.31
CA CYS A 517 24.43 10.09 7.84
C CYS A 517 24.14 10.23 6.34
N LYS A 518 23.69 9.13 5.71
CA LYS A 518 23.04 9.16 4.39
C LYS A 518 21.54 8.96 4.57
N ILE A 519 20.75 9.85 4.00
CA ILE A 519 19.28 9.82 4.11
C ILE A 519 18.74 9.74 2.68
N TYR A 520 18.08 8.64 2.34
CA TYR A 520 17.48 8.41 1.04
C TYR A 520 15.98 8.68 1.11
N GLY A 521 15.47 9.38 0.10
CA GLY A 521 14.05 9.70 -0.03
C GLY A 521 13.84 10.85 -1.00
N PHE A 522 12.61 10.99 -1.50
CA PHE A 522 12.25 12.12 -2.37
C PHE A 522 11.26 13.05 -1.66
N GLN A 523 10.08 12.57 -1.27
CA GLN A 523 9.00 13.42 -0.77
C GLN A 523 8.91 13.38 0.76
N ASP A 524 8.91 14.58 1.36
CA ASP A 524 8.69 14.82 2.79
C ASP A 524 9.63 13.99 3.69
N VAL A 525 10.91 13.94 3.31
CA VAL A 525 11.91 12.96 3.77
C VAL A 525 12.10 12.99 5.30
N ILE A 526 12.14 14.18 5.91
CA ILE A 526 12.18 14.35 7.36
C ILE A 526 11.00 15.22 7.77
N CYS A 527 9.95 14.61 8.33
CA CYS A 527 8.70 15.27 8.67
C CYS A 527 8.32 15.10 10.15
N GLY A 528 7.58 16.04 10.72
CA GLY A 528 7.08 15.95 12.12
C GLY A 528 7.37 17.17 12.98
N GLY A 529 6.99 17.08 14.25
CA GLY A 529 7.11 18.15 15.25
C GLY A 529 8.42 18.18 16.04
N GLY A 530 9.31 17.20 15.85
CA GLY A 530 10.61 17.15 16.53
C GLY A 530 11.61 18.12 15.91
N SER A 531 12.49 18.69 16.72
CA SER A 531 13.63 19.50 16.24
C SER A 531 14.74 18.59 15.71
N VAL A 532 15.36 18.99 14.60
CA VAL A 532 16.33 18.21 13.83
C VAL A 532 17.60 19.01 13.63
N TYR A 533 18.74 18.35 13.77
CA TYR A 533 20.07 18.88 13.48
C TYR A 533 20.82 17.86 12.63
N LEU A 534 21.06 18.16 11.36
CA LEU A 534 21.94 17.39 10.47
C LEU A 534 23.30 18.07 10.43
N ASP A 535 24.40 17.34 10.61
CA ASP A 535 25.76 17.79 10.30
C ASP A 535 26.47 16.77 9.39
N ASN A 536 27.21 17.27 8.40
CA ASN A 536 27.90 16.48 7.36
C ASN A 536 27.05 15.38 6.70
N CYS A 537 25.73 15.56 6.67
CA CYS A 537 24.80 14.56 6.14
C CYS A 537 24.67 14.64 4.62
N LYS A 538 24.32 13.52 4.01
CA LYS A 538 23.97 13.40 2.59
C LYS A 538 22.48 13.15 2.42
N TRP A 539 21.81 13.95 1.59
CA TRP A 539 20.49 13.63 1.06
C TRP A 539 20.65 12.99 -0.32
N ILE A 540 20.18 11.75 -0.45
CA ILE A 540 20.24 10.97 -1.70
C ILE A 540 18.84 10.89 -2.31
N LEU A 541 18.67 11.52 -3.46
CA LEU A 541 17.43 11.48 -4.25
C LEU A 541 17.28 10.10 -4.91
N ASN A 542 16.16 9.43 -4.67
CA ASN A 542 15.93 8.05 -5.11
C ASN A 542 14.77 7.86 -6.11
N LEU A 543 13.96 8.88 -6.37
CA LEU A 543 12.89 8.84 -7.39
C LEU A 543 12.79 10.18 -8.13
N ASP A 544 12.56 10.14 -9.45
CA ASP A 544 12.34 11.31 -10.34
C ASP A 544 10.91 11.85 -10.15
N SER A 545 10.68 12.44 -8.97
CA SER A 545 9.48 13.15 -8.56
C SER A 545 9.86 14.36 -7.68
N ASP A 546 8.95 15.33 -7.50
CA ASP A 546 9.26 16.58 -6.79
C ASP A 546 9.63 16.28 -5.33
N ALA A 547 10.83 16.70 -4.93
CA ALA A 547 11.50 16.24 -3.71
C ALA A 547 11.57 17.33 -2.63
N ARG A 548 11.45 16.96 -1.35
CA ARG A 548 11.33 17.86 -0.18
C ARG A 548 12.06 17.26 1.03
N LEU A 549 13.11 17.92 1.53
CA LEU A 549 13.90 17.40 2.66
C LEU A 549 13.24 17.66 4.03
N LEU A 550 13.20 18.92 4.49
CA LEU A 550 12.75 19.29 5.84
C LEU A 550 11.28 19.72 5.85
N VAL A 551 10.43 18.98 6.57
CA VAL A 551 8.97 19.16 6.56
C VAL A 551 8.41 19.26 7.99
N PRO A 552 8.73 20.35 8.70
CA PRO A 552 8.27 20.57 10.06
C PRO A 552 6.74 20.69 10.15
N GLN A 553 6.18 20.12 11.22
CA GLN A 553 4.76 20.17 11.52
C GLN A 553 4.41 21.43 12.34
N CYS A 554 3.58 22.32 11.79
CA CYS A 554 3.12 23.54 12.44
C CYS A 554 2.47 23.25 13.81
N SER A 555 2.94 23.92 14.87
CA SER A 555 2.40 23.80 16.22
C SER A 555 2.64 25.08 17.04
N GLU A 556 2.04 25.16 18.24
CA GLU A 556 2.32 26.26 19.18
C GLU A 556 3.76 26.26 19.73
N LYS A 557 4.46 25.11 19.69
CA LYS A 557 5.84 25.00 20.15
C LYS A 557 6.84 25.30 19.04
N THR A 558 7.96 25.89 19.43
CA THR A 558 9.08 26.16 18.52
C THR A 558 9.73 24.87 18.04
N THR A 559 9.76 24.66 16.72
CA THR A 559 10.43 23.53 16.07
C THR A 559 11.60 24.06 15.25
N VAL A 560 12.80 23.53 15.43
CA VAL A 560 13.99 23.92 14.68
C VAL A 560 14.46 22.73 13.85
N MET A 561 14.44 22.84 12.53
CA MET A 561 15.08 21.88 11.63
C MET A 561 16.28 22.55 10.96
N LYS A 562 17.48 22.07 11.25
CA LYS A 562 18.75 22.64 10.81
C LYS A 562 19.57 21.56 10.07
N ALA A 563 20.19 21.92 8.97
CA ALA A 563 21.24 21.15 8.31
C ALA A 563 22.50 22.02 8.18
N GLU A 564 23.66 21.46 8.51
CA GLU A 564 24.98 22.03 8.33
C GLU A 564 25.79 21.13 7.39
N ASN A 565 26.54 21.73 6.47
CA ASN A 565 27.42 21.01 5.53
C ASN A 565 26.68 19.93 4.70
N LEU A 566 25.43 20.20 4.30
CA LEU A 566 24.56 19.23 3.61
C LEU A 566 25.06 18.94 2.18
N THR A 567 25.18 17.67 1.81
CA THR A 567 25.41 17.30 0.40
C THR A 567 24.13 16.73 -0.22
N VAL A 568 23.74 17.19 -1.41
CA VAL A 568 22.58 16.67 -2.17
C VAL A 568 23.09 15.92 -3.40
N GLU A 569 22.72 14.64 -3.55
CA GLU A 569 23.20 13.73 -4.60
C GLU A 569 22.03 12.93 -5.22
N VAL A 570 22.18 12.47 -6.46
CA VAL A 570 21.26 11.50 -7.10
C VAL A 570 21.78 10.08 -6.88
N GLY A 571 20.92 9.15 -6.49
CA GLY A 571 21.29 7.76 -6.20
C GLY A 571 21.67 6.95 -7.44
N GLU A 572 22.77 6.20 -7.35
CA GLU A 572 23.35 5.46 -8.50
C GLU A 572 22.56 4.20 -8.94
N ASN A 573 21.70 3.65 -8.07
CA ASN A 573 21.17 2.28 -8.20
C ASN A 573 19.69 2.17 -8.63
N PHE A 574 19.03 3.27 -9.00
CA PHE A 574 17.68 3.17 -9.58
C PHE A 574 17.75 2.93 -11.09
N ASP A 575 16.85 2.07 -11.60
CA ASP A 575 16.67 1.80 -13.03
C ASP A 575 16.04 2.99 -13.77
N HIS A 576 16.81 4.07 -13.83
CA HIS A 576 16.71 5.08 -14.87
C HIS A 576 17.18 4.46 -16.18
N SER A 577 16.32 3.63 -16.78
CA SER A 577 16.49 2.96 -18.08
C SER A 577 16.88 3.93 -19.21
N GLY A 578 18.18 4.27 -19.26
CA GLY A 578 18.76 5.25 -20.18
C GLY A 578 18.45 6.73 -19.91
N LYS A 579 18.02 7.14 -18.70
CA LYS A 579 17.78 8.57 -18.38
C LYS A 579 18.95 9.17 -17.58
N THR A 580 19.70 10.08 -18.20
CA THR A 580 20.84 10.80 -17.60
C THR A 580 20.48 12.08 -16.87
N ASP A 581 19.22 12.51 -16.92
CA ASP A 581 18.79 13.80 -16.40
C ASP A 581 17.58 13.59 -15.48
N PHE A 582 17.78 13.88 -14.18
CA PHE A 582 16.72 14.07 -13.19
C PHE A 582 15.98 15.37 -13.52
N LYS A 583 14.64 15.32 -13.64
CA LYS A 583 13.83 16.42 -14.22
C LYS A 583 12.85 17.03 -13.25
N SER A 584 12.63 16.37 -12.13
CA SER A 584 11.81 16.89 -11.04
C SER A 584 12.52 17.96 -10.23
N LYS A 585 11.73 18.73 -9.47
CA LYS A 585 12.23 19.85 -8.69
C LYS A 585 12.63 19.41 -7.29
N VAL A 586 13.77 19.88 -6.82
CA VAL A 586 14.28 19.54 -5.48
C VAL A 586 14.17 20.76 -4.56
N TYR A 587 13.52 20.57 -3.42
CA TYR A 587 13.28 21.60 -2.41
C TYR A 587 13.91 21.19 -1.08
N PHE A 588 14.57 22.13 -0.40
CA PHE A 588 15.06 21.92 0.97
C PHE A 588 13.93 21.75 1.99
N GLY A 589 12.69 22.14 1.65
CA GLY A 589 11.55 21.79 2.48
C GLY A 589 10.25 22.55 2.21
N ARG A 590 9.27 22.32 3.08
CA ARG A 590 7.96 22.99 3.12
C ARG A 590 7.38 22.96 4.54
N ALA A 591 6.34 23.76 4.81
CA ALA A 591 5.57 23.62 6.05
C ALA A 591 4.45 22.56 5.89
N TRP A 592 4.25 21.73 6.92
CA TRP A 592 3.14 20.76 7.01
C TRP A 592 2.26 21.10 8.21
N GLY A 593 0.93 21.06 8.09
CA GLY A 593 0.07 21.28 9.26
C GLY A 593 -1.38 21.64 8.96
N ASN A 594 -2.15 21.81 10.03
CA ASN A 594 -3.55 22.21 9.98
C ASN A 594 -3.67 23.75 9.98
N LYS A 595 -4.69 24.28 9.30
CA LYS A 595 -5.08 25.70 9.17
C LYS A 595 -5.18 26.50 10.49
N ASP A 596 -5.23 25.82 11.63
CA ASP A 596 -5.39 26.41 12.96
C ASP A 596 -4.04 26.81 13.60
N TYR A 597 -2.90 26.36 13.06
CA TYR A 597 -1.56 26.68 13.55
C TYR A 597 -0.66 27.33 12.49
N SER A 598 -0.02 28.45 12.84
CA SER A 598 0.93 29.16 12.00
C SER A 598 2.32 28.53 12.09
N ALA A 599 3.08 28.56 10.98
CA ALA A 599 4.50 28.18 10.97
C ALA A 599 5.41 29.23 11.66
N ALA A 600 4.85 30.24 12.34
CA ALA A 600 5.55 31.32 13.05
C ALA A 600 6.63 30.83 14.03
N SER A 601 6.34 29.73 14.70
CA SER A 601 7.18 29.05 15.69
C SER A 601 8.30 28.22 15.04
N THR A 602 8.28 28.04 13.71
CA THR A 602 9.15 27.10 13.02
C THR A 602 10.37 27.79 12.41
N GLN A 603 11.53 27.15 12.55
CA GLN A 603 12.78 27.56 11.92
C GLN A 603 13.29 26.44 11.02
N CYS A 604 13.64 26.77 9.78
CA CYS A 604 14.27 25.85 8.83
C CYS A 604 15.56 26.47 8.31
N ILE A 605 16.68 25.80 8.56
CA ILE A 605 18.02 26.37 8.39
C ILE A 605 18.89 25.41 7.59
N ILE A 606 19.39 25.82 6.43
CA ILE A 606 20.45 25.14 5.67
C ILE A 606 21.69 26.04 5.72
N ASP A 607 22.72 25.63 6.47
CA ASP A 607 23.98 26.37 6.70
C ASP A 607 25.17 25.66 6.04
N GLY A 608 25.46 26.02 4.79
CA GLY A 608 26.41 25.31 3.95
C GLY A 608 25.75 24.11 3.28
N TYR A 609 25.76 24.11 1.95
CA TYR A 609 25.38 22.94 1.17
C TYR A 609 26.16 22.86 -0.14
N THR A 610 26.38 21.63 -0.60
CA THR A 610 26.88 21.29 -1.92
C THR A 610 25.79 20.52 -2.67
N ASP A 611 25.31 21.07 -3.79
CA ASP A 611 24.37 20.40 -4.69
C ASP A 611 25.14 19.72 -5.83
N ASN A 612 25.26 18.39 -5.74
CA ASN A 612 25.79 17.52 -6.79
C ASN A 612 24.67 16.99 -7.73
N SER A 613 23.39 17.23 -7.42
CA SER A 613 22.26 16.86 -8.27
C SER A 613 22.04 17.85 -9.42
N GLY A 614 22.24 19.15 -9.17
CA GLY A 614 21.95 20.23 -10.10
C GLY A 614 20.44 20.53 -10.26
N CYS A 615 19.60 19.97 -9.39
CA CYS A 615 18.13 19.99 -9.51
C CYS A 615 17.43 20.83 -8.42
N VAL A 616 18.19 21.48 -7.53
CA VAL A 616 17.63 22.30 -6.45
C VAL A 616 16.97 23.58 -7.00
N ASP A 617 15.67 23.75 -6.73
CA ASP A 617 14.87 24.92 -7.15
C ASP A 617 15.18 26.13 -6.25
N LEU A 618 16.18 26.92 -6.66
CA LEU A 618 16.59 28.16 -5.99
C LEU A 618 15.77 29.39 -6.40
N SER A 619 14.50 29.21 -6.82
CA SER A 619 13.59 30.35 -7.09
C SER A 619 13.23 31.13 -5.80
N ILE A 620 12.28 32.07 -5.89
CA ILE A 620 11.91 32.97 -4.77
C ILE A 620 11.71 32.15 -3.47
N PHE A 621 12.44 32.47 -2.39
CA PHE A 621 12.59 31.70 -1.13
C PHE A 621 13.52 30.46 -1.16
N SER A 622 14.43 30.37 -2.14
CA SER A 622 15.65 29.55 -2.15
C SER A 622 15.48 28.10 -1.65
N GLY A 623 14.78 27.26 -2.42
CA GLY A 623 14.55 25.86 -2.08
C GLY A 623 13.33 25.60 -1.21
N TYR A 624 12.47 26.58 -0.95
CA TYR A 624 11.17 26.37 -0.29
C TYR A 624 10.05 26.05 -1.29
N ASP A 625 9.36 24.92 -1.10
CA ASP A 625 8.19 24.55 -1.90
C ASP A 625 6.91 25.28 -1.46
N LYS A 626 6.24 25.92 -2.43
CA LYS A 626 4.97 26.63 -2.24
C LYS A 626 3.75 25.89 -2.80
N THR A 627 3.96 24.83 -3.59
CA THR A 627 2.90 24.21 -4.41
C THR A 627 1.77 23.64 -3.56
N GLU A 628 2.08 23.18 -2.34
CA GLU A 628 1.11 22.68 -1.37
C GLU A 628 0.96 23.58 -0.12
N ALA A 629 1.50 24.81 -0.13
CA ALA A 629 1.33 25.73 0.99
C ALA A 629 -0.16 26.09 1.16
N TYR A 630 -0.69 25.90 2.38
CA TYR A 630 -2.08 26.17 2.70
C TYR A 630 -2.47 27.64 2.40
N LYS A 631 -3.76 27.85 2.13
CA LYS A 631 -4.37 28.99 1.39
C LYS A 631 -4.14 30.44 1.91
N THR A 632 -3.21 30.69 2.83
CA THR A 632 -2.87 32.02 3.34
C THR A 632 -1.37 32.31 3.16
N PRO A 633 -0.99 33.29 2.30
CA PRO A 633 0.40 33.72 2.11
C PRO A 633 1.14 34.10 3.41
N ASP A 634 0.38 34.47 4.44
CA ASP A 634 0.87 34.85 5.76
C ASP A 634 1.62 33.71 6.50
N THR A 635 1.38 32.44 6.12
CA THR A 635 2.06 31.28 6.73
C THR A 635 3.50 31.10 6.27
N ILE A 636 3.85 31.53 5.05
CA ILE A 636 5.24 31.57 4.56
C ILE A 636 5.95 32.80 5.15
N ALA A 637 5.22 33.90 5.37
CA ALA A 637 5.74 35.10 6.03
C ALA A 637 5.93 34.93 7.56
N SER A 638 5.55 33.79 8.12
CA SER A 638 5.74 33.47 9.54
C SER A 638 6.87 32.46 9.79
N ALA A 639 7.09 31.49 8.89
CA ALA A 639 8.20 30.54 9.02
C ALA A 639 9.57 31.20 8.80
N ASN A 640 10.52 30.94 9.72
CA ASN A 640 11.88 31.46 9.62
C ASN A 640 12.76 30.54 8.75
N TRP A 641 12.78 30.79 7.44
CA TRP A 641 13.63 30.06 6.48
C TRP A 641 14.98 30.75 6.28
N LEU A 642 16.08 30.00 6.45
CA LEU A 642 17.48 30.42 6.30
C LEU A 642 18.18 29.40 5.37
N VAL A 643 18.76 29.84 4.25
CA VAL A 643 19.48 28.97 3.30
C VAL A 643 20.74 29.67 2.80
N ARG A 644 21.90 29.05 2.99
CA ARG A 644 23.22 29.56 2.57
C ARG A 644 24.03 28.48 1.86
N ALA A 645 24.53 28.81 0.67
CA ALA A 645 25.49 28.01 -0.08
C ALA A 645 26.94 28.32 0.34
N ASP A 646 27.89 27.47 -0.05
CA ASP A 646 29.29 27.61 0.38
C ASP A 646 29.98 28.89 -0.15
N ARG A 647 30.78 29.51 0.73
CA ARG A 647 31.19 30.93 0.69
C ARG A 647 32.26 31.30 -0.36
N ASN A 648 31.99 31.22 -1.67
CA ASN A 648 32.96 31.68 -2.70
C ASN A 648 32.36 32.34 -3.97
N SER A 649 32.16 33.68 -3.97
CA SER A 649 32.19 34.51 -5.20
C SER A 649 32.31 36.03 -4.92
N SER A 650 32.91 36.80 -5.85
CA SER A 650 33.42 38.19 -5.64
C SER A 650 32.85 39.24 -6.63
N PHE A 651 32.79 40.53 -6.24
CA PHE A 651 31.96 41.59 -6.88
C PHE A 651 32.59 43.03 -6.81
N ARG A 652 32.16 44.07 -7.59
CA ARG A 652 32.61 45.52 -7.64
C ARG A 652 31.54 46.62 -8.00
N SER A 653 31.70 47.89 -7.57
CA SER A 653 30.68 48.93 -7.22
C SER A 653 30.26 50.14 -8.15
N SER A 654 29.02 50.68 -8.01
CA SER A 654 28.66 52.15 -7.94
C SER A 654 27.18 52.47 -7.51
N SER A 655 26.87 53.71 -7.04
CA SER A 655 25.68 54.19 -6.27
C SER A 655 24.41 54.62 -7.08
N PRO A 656 23.28 55.11 -6.49
CA PRO A 656 22.86 55.28 -5.07
C PRO A 656 21.39 54.80 -4.80
N THR A 657 20.60 55.29 -3.81
CA THR A 657 20.53 54.92 -2.35
C THR A 657 19.13 55.23 -1.76
N ASP A 658 18.31 54.22 -1.39
CA ASP A 658 17.23 54.31 -0.37
C ASP A 658 16.69 52.93 0.12
N ASP A 659 17.28 51.81 -0.33
CA ASP A 659 16.57 50.52 -0.40
C ASP A 659 16.98 49.40 0.57
N ILE A 660 18.07 49.56 1.32
CA ILE A 660 18.50 48.58 2.35
C ILE A 660 18.84 49.33 3.64
N GLN A 661 18.16 48.96 4.72
CA GLN A 661 18.28 49.56 6.05
C GLN A 661 18.72 48.50 7.06
N ILE A 662 19.92 48.63 7.65
CA ILE A 662 20.30 47.82 8.81
C ILE A 662 19.33 48.13 9.96
N VAL A 663 18.75 47.09 10.56
CA VAL A 663 17.77 47.18 11.65
C VAL A 663 18.30 46.60 12.96
N ASP A 664 19.31 45.72 12.91
CA ASP A 664 19.91 45.11 14.10
C ASP A 664 21.37 44.67 13.82
N MET A 665 22.20 44.66 14.86
CA MET A 665 23.58 44.18 14.86
C MET A 665 23.94 43.54 16.19
N GLU A 666 24.10 42.22 16.20
CA GLU A 666 24.37 41.39 17.38
C GLU A 666 25.81 40.87 17.34
N LYS A 667 26.59 41.10 18.40
CA LYS A 667 27.93 40.51 18.54
C LYS A 667 27.81 39.04 18.95
N THR A 668 28.39 38.13 18.17
CA THR A 668 28.36 36.68 18.41
C THR A 668 29.75 36.15 18.79
N GLU A 669 29.84 34.93 19.32
CA GLU A 669 31.12 34.29 19.64
C GLU A 669 32.04 34.13 18.41
N GLN A 670 31.47 34.10 17.19
CA GLN A 670 32.22 33.99 15.94
C GLN A 670 32.48 35.34 15.25
N GLY A 671 31.92 36.45 15.72
CA GLY A 671 32.07 37.78 15.11
C GLY A 671 30.85 38.68 15.32
N CYS A 672 30.15 39.06 14.24
CA CYS A 672 28.96 39.91 14.29
C CYS A 672 27.90 39.47 13.29
N ARG A 673 26.65 39.41 13.75
CA ARG A 673 25.45 39.12 12.97
C ARG A 673 24.72 40.43 12.69
N ILE A 674 24.48 40.73 11.42
CA ILE A 674 23.79 41.94 10.97
C ILE A 674 22.45 41.53 10.36
N THR A 675 21.38 42.19 10.77
CA THR A 675 20.06 42.08 10.15
C THR A 675 19.73 43.39 9.45
N ALA A 676 19.37 43.33 8.18
CA ALA A 676 18.89 44.50 7.45
C ALA A 676 17.57 44.24 6.74
N LYS A 677 16.68 45.23 6.80
CA LYS A 677 15.45 45.30 6.03
C LYS A 677 15.78 45.70 4.59
N VAL A 678 15.17 45.02 3.63
CA VAL A 678 15.31 45.26 2.18
C VAL A 678 13.96 45.72 1.62
N ASN A 679 13.99 46.73 0.77
CA ASN A 679 12.82 47.21 0.04
C ASN A 679 12.24 46.06 -0.81
N SER A 680 11.00 45.67 -0.52
CA SER A 680 10.36 44.48 -1.10
C SER A 680 10.12 44.58 -2.60
N SER A 681 10.17 45.78 -3.17
CA SER A 681 10.09 46.03 -4.62
C SER A 681 11.33 45.60 -5.41
N LEU A 682 12.50 45.44 -4.77
CA LEU A 682 13.73 45.01 -5.44
C LEU A 682 13.89 43.48 -5.49
N VAL A 683 13.27 42.79 -4.53
CA VAL A 683 13.37 41.33 -4.36
C VAL A 683 12.96 40.50 -5.59
N PRO A 684 12.01 40.92 -6.47
CA PRO A 684 11.66 40.16 -7.68
C PRO A 684 12.77 40.09 -8.75
N ASP A 685 13.69 41.07 -8.78
CA ASP A 685 14.64 41.27 -9.89
C ASP A 685 16.12 41.08 -9.48
N THR A 686 16.38 40.55 -8.27
CA THR A 686 17.74 40.50 -7.68
C THR A 686 18.10 39.13 -7.13
N ASP A 687 18.93 38.38 -7.86
CA ASP A 687 19.33 37.02 -7.49
C ASP A 687 20.25 36.96 -6.26
N LYS A 688 20.99 38.05 -5.96
CA LYS A 688 21.92 38.11 -4.83
C LYS A 688 21.96 39.51 -4.20
N VAL A 689 21.67 39.57 -2.90
CA VAL A 689 21.92 40.73 -2.04
C VAL A 689 23.19 40.44 -1.21
N GLY A 690 23.86 41.46 -0.67
CA GLY A 690 25.14 41.31 0.04
C GLY A 690 25.59 42.55 0.79
N PHE A 691 26.78 42.47 1.40
CA PHE A 691 27.49 43.63 1.94
C PHE A 691 28.96 43.59 1.50
N GLU A 692 29.47 44.76 1.11
CA GLU A 692 30.91 45.02 1.03
C GLU A 692 31.40 45.36 2.45
N ILE A 693 32.41 44.62 2.89
CA ILE A 693 33.04 44.73 4.20
C ILE A 693 34.42 45.33 3.97
N GLN A 694 34.64 46.56 4.41
CA GLN A 694 35.94 47.23 4.32
C GLN A 694 36.65 47.17 5.68
N ARG A 695 37.83 46.55 5.72
CA ARG A 695 38.71 46.52 6.90
C ARG A 695 39.99 47.29 6.59
N GLN A 696 40.31 48.31 7.38
CA GLN A 696 41.55 49.11 7.24
C GLN A 696 41.82 49.60 5.80
N GLY A 697 40.76 49.99 5.07
CA GLY A 697 40.86 50.45 3.67
C GLY A 697 40.95 49.34 2.60
N LYS A 698 40.92 48.06 2.98
CA LYS A 698 40.84 46.92 2.05
C LYS A 698 39.41 46.39 2.00
N ALA A 699 38.81 46.41 0.80
CA ALA A 699 37.47 45.86 0.59
C ALA A 699 37.50 44.33 0.42
N SER A 700 36.53 43.68 1.05
CA SER A 700 36.15 42.27 0.90
C SER A 700 34.64 42.21 0.72
N TYR A 701 34.12 41.14 0.12
CA TYR A 701 32.69 40.97 -0.12
C TYR A 701 32.25 39.69 0.56
N GLU A 702 31.22 39.78 1.40
CA GLU A 702 30.45 38.61 1.82
C GLU A 702 29.07 38.72 1.17
N LEU A 703 28.56 37.59 0.69
CA LEU A 703 27.18 37.50 0.20
C LEU A 703 26.23 37.37 1.39
N THR A 704 24.95 37.72 1.25
CA THR A 704 24.00 37.46 2.33
C THR A 704 23.97 35.97 2.66
N ASP A 705 24.10 35.67 3.94
CA ASP A 705 23.90 34.34 4.48
C ASP A 705 22.42 33.91 4.27
N THR A 706 21.45 34.83 4.25
CA THR A 706 20.04 34.51 3.92
C THR A 706 19.22 35.73 3.54
N LEU A 707 18.14 35.47 2.77
CA LEU A 707 16.95 36.32 2.63
C LEU A 707 15.73 35.66 3.28
N TYR A 708 15.08 36.32 4.25
CA TYR A 708 13.86 35.84 4.92
C TYR A 708 12.78 36.94 4.95
N ARG A 709 11.53 36.60 5.25
CA ARG A 709 10.44 37.57 5.41
C ARG A 709 9.82 37.50 6.79
N TYR A 710 9.45 38.66 7.32
CA TYR A 710 8.81 38.83 8.62
C TYR A 710 7.87 40.04 8.53
N ASP A 711 6.62 39.91 9.01
CA ASP A 711 5.61 40.98 9.01
C ASP A 711 5.45 41.70 7.64
N GLY A 712 5.41 40.92 6.55
CA GLY A 712 5.31 41.43 5.17
C GLY A 712 6.55 42.17 4.65
N GLN A 713 7.60 42.33 5.46
CA GLN A 713 8.87 42.95 5.08
C GLN A 713 9.91 41.88 4.74
N THR A 714 10.83 42.21 3.83
CA THR A 714 11.96 41.33 3.51
C THR A 714 13.18 41.76 4.31
N TYR A 715 13.92 40.79 4.83
CA TYR A 715 15.13 40.98 5.60
C TYR A 715 16.25 40.10 5.06
N ILE A 716 17.48 40.57 5.25
CA ILE A 716 18.70 39.83 5.00
C ILE A 716 19.46 39.68 6.32
N VAL A 717 20.05 38.51 6.51
CA VAL A 717 21.01 38.24 7.60
C VAL A 717 22.38 38.01 7.01
N MET A 718 23.42 38.52 7.67
CA MET A 718 24.82 38.24 7.38
C MET A 718 25.59 38.01 8.67
N THR A 719 26.46 37.01 8.70
CA THR A 719 27.37 36.72 9.82
C THR A 719 28.82 36.94 9.40
N ILE A 720 29.34 38.11 9.78
CA ILE A 720 30.74 38.48 9.57
C ILE A 720 31.58 37.78 10.62
N LYS A 721 32.56 36.98 10.19
CA LYS A 721 33.46 36.27 11.11
C LYS A 721 34.67 37.13 11.53
N GLY A 722 35.11 36.93 12.77
CA GLY A 722 36.27 37.61 13.37
C GLY A 722 35.98 39.04 13.86
N ASP A 723 37.04 39.74 14.26
CA ASP A 723 36.95 41.08 14.83
C ASP A 723 36.35 42.11 13.86
N ILE A 724 35.50 42.99 14.39
CA ILE A 724 34.75 44.01 13.63
C ILE A 724 35.14 45.45 13.96
N GLU A 725 36.11 45.67 14.85
CA GLU A 725 36.60 47.01 15.15
C GLU A 725 37.17 47.68 13.88
N GLY A 726 36.63 48.86 13.53
CA GLY A 726 37.01 49.57 12.29
C GLY A 726 36.51 48.94 10.98
N VAL A 727 35.54 48.02 11.02
CA VAL A 727 34.81 47.58 9.81
C VAL A 727 33.87 48.68 9.32
N GLN A 728 33.85 48.89 7.99
CA GLN A 728 32.75 49.59 7.30
C GLN A 728 31.91 48.61 6.51
N LEU A 729 30.58 48.72 6.65
CA LEU A 729 29.59 47.91 5.95
C LEU A 729 28.90 48.74 4.87
N ARG A 730 28.75 48.20 3.66
CA ARG A 730 28.01 48.84 2.57
C ARG A 730 27.08 47.83 1.89
N PRO A 731 25.76 48.06 1.85
CA PRO A 731 24.84 47.16 1.14
C PRO A 731 25.20 47.04 -0.34
N VAL A 732 24.98 45.85 -0.91
CA VAL A 732 25.26 45.50 -2.31
C VAL A 732 24.08 44.72 -2.88
N ILE A 733 23.74 45.01 -4.12
CA ILE A 733 22.74 44.27 -4.90
C ILE A 733 23.34 43.89 -6.25
N ASN A 734 23.12 42.64 -6.68
CA ASN A 734 23.43 42.16 -8.03
C ASN A 734 22.12 41.92 -8.80
N ALA A 735 21.91 42.70 -9.87
CA ALA A 735 20.78 42.60 -10.77
C ALA A 735 21.29 42.32 -12.19
N GLY A 736 21.15 41.07 -12.66
CA GLY A 736 21.42 40.71 -14.07
C GLY A 736 22.80 41.09 -14.61
N GLY A 737 23.86 40.96 -13.79
CA GLY A 737 25.23 41.30 -14.20
C GLY A 737 25.59 42.79 -14.09
N LYS A 738 24.71 43.61 -13.50
CA LYS A 738 25.03 44.95 -13.01
C LYS A 738 25.00 44.95 -11.49
N GLN A 739 26.04 45.53 -10.90
CA GLN A 739 26.18 45.64 -9.47
C GLN A 739 26.01 47.08 -9.01
N ILE A 740 25.24 47.24 -7.93
CA ILE A 740 24.97 48.51 -7.27
C ILE A 740 25.53 48.41 -5.84
N VAL A 741 26.30 49.41 -5.42
CA VAL A 741 26.88 49.49 -4.07
C VAL A 741 26.49 50.81 -3.45
N TYR A 742 25.93 50.74 -2.25
CA TYR A 742 25.32 51.86 -1.56
C TYR A 742 26.27 52.42 -0.51
N SER A 743 26.54 53.73 -0.56
CA SER A 743 27.49 54.40 0.32
C SER A 743 26.84 54.94 1.60
N ASN A 744 26.37 54.05 2.48
CA ASN A 744 26.25 54.35 3.90
C ASN A 744 27.49 53.80 4.59
N VAL A 745 28.41 54.68 4.99
CA VAL A 745 29.60 54.29 5.76
C VAL A 745 29.21 54.27 7.24
N LEU A 746 28.89 53.09 7.75
CA LEU A 746 28.84 52.85 9.18
C LEU A 746 30.27 52.57 9.65
N ASN A 747 30.85 53.46 10.46
CA ASN A 747 32.11 53.18 11.15
C ASN A 747 31.77 52.42 12.45
N GLY A 748 32.43 51.28 12.69
CA GLY A 748 32.33 50.58 13.97
C GLY A 748 33.01 51.33 15.13
N ALA A 749 32.27 52.25 15.75
CA ALA A 749 32.44 52.85 17.09
C ALA A 749 31.18 53.72 17.36
N GLU A 750 30.52 53.76 18.53
CA GLU A 750 30.89 53.34 19.89
C GLU A 750 29.75 52.54 20.57
N SER A 751 30.10 51.80 21.64
CA SER A 751 29.29 51.15 22.70
C SER A 751 27.79 50.86 22.46
#